data_AF-A0A952UN26-F1
#
_entry.id   AF-A0A952UN26-F1
#
_cell.length_a   1.000
_cell.length_b   1.000
_cell.length_c   1.000
_cell.angle_alpha   90.00
_cell.angle_beta   90.00
_cell.angle_gamma   90.00
#
_symmetry.space_group_name_H-M   'P 1'
#
loop_
_entity.id
_entity.type
_entity.pdbx_description
1 polymer ?
#
loop_
_entity_poly.entity_id
_entity_poly.type
_entity_poly.pdbx_seq_one_letter_code
_entity_poly.pdbx_strand_id
1 'polypeptide(L)'
;MSRPSAVSNRAGKSPSPSPAGRRRVGAFLATLIASVLTFGIALAQVAPVVGLGAYDLEVGQTLEVSGDRLTPGADYRIAVGPVGGAATVSLVQADTNGSIRFATVLEEPGDHGVSIDGQDIHAAFTVSVRGSGSAPAAAGQATGAGTTPPAAGDDATGQGTQPTTEDAGPETATPETTAPERAAEEPRQDPIQAYPTARLAGGEVQGVQGEEVVWRLGFPAGSGETAGLVQSGLDVYVGHGNHVLKVDARTGKVTKRHRLPAQVTALQGRGGALSATVTYSTGAEGSFAILETSQDPQEPFDDDPALYGWLRKEAAGGDPVERLEHDETNPWLYLEAARAAAPGSADESRFVAGALSNAVTFYERAQLAREFMRFSPQKREEAATAMHAALDDFVARGYRAELLFDQDLAEAYGFPLGAMTAALGRGDVQSAGFWADWVYLLATPAVPQTQAALAEYAAYLRADGQREASNLWRERAREGAGFDLAASVRKVALDVGRTGWYGVVAILVALLALYVALAAKYWRPQTLNLRRRSGNTGLGARLFFLRYATFTEKLVAVLLLAAAMALAALHGWAREGDSLPRAWGSGSLASVPALDALARLDGTGSEAEFVRGFAEQSSGADDPAAVAYRAAGDDADAVNNLGALLGDQALYQRALELKPGLGAASFNMGRAENPSRLMAAFAPDAPALVVPDETRLRSAVAGTFQTALVGMFTNPWAGLTGLAGVTLPQWAWLIVVIAFLLLALFNVVMLLLPRPREARNAPRTPLYHLLAILLPGTGQADELWGVLLSVPWAVFGVDLLLHFLTAGPDPAMSVMTDLVALTVIYVVNLVAYFVELASYRRRMQALKQNDPETARAYGMRRLGA
;
A
#
# COMPACT_ATOMS: atom_id res chain seq x y z
N MET A 1 49.06 68.64 -37.81
CA MET A 1 48.07 69.58 -37.25
C MET A 1 46.91 68.76 -36.66
N SER A 2 46.70 68.90 -35.35
CA SER A 2 45.44 68.79 -34.58
C SER A 2 44.55 67.51 -34.61
N ARG A 3 44.77 66.67 -33.60
CA ARG A 3 43.88 65.84 -32.72
C ARG A 3 42.68 65.02 -33.28
N PRO A 4 42.51 63.75 -32.82
CA PRO A 4 41.25 63.01 -32.89
C PRO A 4 40.40 63.11 -31.61
N SER A 5 39.09 63.06 -31.78
CA SER A 5 38.03 63.17 -30.77
C SER A 5 37.77 61.85 -30.04
N ALA A 6 37.62 61.91 -28.71
CA ALA A 6 37.26 60.78 -27.85
C ALA A 6 35.73 60.73 -27.60
N VAL A 7 35.16 59.54 -27.78
CA VAL A 7 33.77 59.20 -27.46
C VAL A 7 33.65 58.84 -25.97
N SER A 8 32.74 59.49 -25.25
CA SER A 8 32.43 59.25 -23.84
C SER A 8 31.17 58.38 -23.73
N ASN A 9 31.32 57.15 -23.21
CA ASN A 9 30.21 56.28 -22.81
C ASN A 9 29.84 56.56 -21.35
N ARG A 10 28.58 56.97 -21.12
CA ARG A 10 27.98 57.30 -19.82
C ARG A 10 27.20 56.09 -19.31
N ALA A 11 27.73 55.38 -18.32
CA ALA A 11 27.03 54.28 -17.63
C ALA A 11 25.98 54.83 -16.64
N GLY A 12 24.75 54.34 -16.76
CA GLY A 12 23.62 54.69 -15.90
C GLY A 12 23.72 54.10 -14.50
N LYS A 13 23.39 54.91 -13.48
CA LYS A 13 23.17 54.48 -12.09
C LYS A 13 21.75 53.94 -11.94
N SER A 14 21.62 52.70 -11.48
CA SER A 14 20.35 52.13 -11.01
C SER A 14 20.02 52.62 -9.57
N PRO A 15 18.74 52.89 -9.25
CA PRO A 15 18.34 53.42 -7.95
C PRO A 15 18.30 52.32 -6.88
N SER A 16 18.68 52.68 -5.66
CA SER A 16 18.65 51.79 -4.49
C SER A 16 17.21 51.62 -3.95
N PRO A 17 16.83 50.42 -3.46
CA PRO A 17 15.48 50.17 -2.96
C PRO A 17 15.23 50.89 -1.63
N SER A 18 14.06 51.51 -1.52
CA SER A 18 13.68 52.35 -0.37
C SER A 18 13.49 51.53 0.92
N PRO A 19 13.78 52.13 2.10
CA PRO A 19 13.69 51.46 3.40
C PRO A 19 12.27 50.96 3.78
N ALA A 20 11.23 51.35 3.04
CA ALA A 20 9.86 50.89 3.25
C ALA A 20 9.66 49.41 2.84
N GLY A 21 10.42 48.89 1.86
CA GLY A 21 10.30 47.50 1.40
C GLY A 21 10.80 46.47 2.43
N ARG A 22 11.85 46.80 3.19
CA ARG A 22 12.41 45.91 4.23
C ARG A 22 11.50 45.77 5.46
N ARG A 23 10.68 46.78 5.77
CA ARG A 23 9.71 46.71 6.88
C ARG A 23 8.48 45.86 6.55
N ARG A 24 8.05 45.81 5.29
CA ARG A 24 6.89 45.00 4.87
C ARG A 24 7.18 43.50 4.87
N VAL A 25 8.38 43.09 4.45
CA VAL A 25 8.79 41.66 4.48
C VAL A 25 8.94 41.15 5.93
N GLY A 26 9.50 41.96 6.83
CA GLY A 26 9.60 41.61 8.25
C GLY A 26 8.26 41.51 8.96
N ALA A 27 7.30 42.39 8.63
CA ALA A 27 5.95 42.34 9.18
C ALA A 27 5.16 41.12 8.66
N PHE A 28 5.29 40.77 7.38
CA PHE A 28 4.64 39.59 6.81
C PHE A 28 5.15 38.29 7.43
N LEU A 29 6.48 38.17 7.64
CA LEU A 29 7.08 36.98 8.25
C LEU A 29 6.72 36.85 9.75
N ALA A 30 6.66 37.97 10.49
CA ALA A 30 6.24 37.97 11.89
C ALA A 30 4.75 37.63 12.05
N THR A 31 3.90 38.07 11.11
CA THR A 31 2.48 37.73 11.10
C THR A 31 2.28 36.25 10.75
N LEU A 32 3.04 35.70 9.80
CA LEU A 32 3.01 34.27 9.46
C LEU A 32 3.43 33.39 10.65
N ILE A 33 4.50 33.76 11.36
CA ILE A 33 4.99 33.04 12.55
C ILE A 33 3.99 33.15 13.71
N ALA A 34 3.38 34.31 13.93
CA ALA A 34 2.34 34.49 14.94
C ALA A 34 1.06 33.70 14.60
N SER A 35 0.64 33.67 13.32
CA SER A 35 -0.52 32.89 12.88
C SER A 35 -0.30 31.38 13.06
N VAL A 36 0.90 30.87 12.79
CA VAL A 36 1.26 29.45 12.99
C VAL A 36 1.33 29.09 14.48
N LEU A 37 1.83 29.98 15.34
CA LEU A 37 1.91 29.74 16.78
C LEU A 37 0.57 29.89 17.52
N THR A 38 -0.36 30.69 17.01
CA THR A 38 -1.66 30.93 17.69
C THR A 38 -2.74 29.92 17.27
N PHE A 39 -2.65 29.32 16.07
CA PHE A 39 -3.55 28.24 15.65
C PHE A 39 -3.17 26.87 16.23
N GLY A 40 -1.91 26.65 16.60
CA GLY A 40 -1.40 25.34 17.06
C GLY A 40 -1.73 24.97 18.52
N ILE A 41 -2.27 25.88 19.33
CA ILE A 41 -2.51 25.64 20.77
C ILE A 41 -3.97 25.26 21.07
N ALA A 42 -4.88 25.32 20.08
CA ALA A 42 -6.32 25.10 20.31
C ALA A 42 -6.87 23.72 19.85
N LEU A 43 -6.06 22.83 19.25
CA LEU A 43 -6.59 21.62 18.59
C LEU A 43 -5.91 20.28 18.94
N ALA A 44 -5.09 20.21 20.00
CA ALA A 44 -4.47 18.95 20.41
C ALA A 44 -5.18 18.33 21.63
N GLN A 45 -6.49 18.07 21.52
CA GLN A 45 -7.11 17.05 22.36
C GLN A 45 -7.22 15.77 21.53
N VAL A 46 -6.37 14.81 21.89
CA VAL A 46 -6.39 13.47 21.32
C VAL A 46 -7.75 12.85 21.68
N ALA A 47 -8.52 12.40 20.67
CA ALA A 47 -9.90 11.96 20.87
C ALA A 47 -9.99 10.84 21.93
N PRO A 48 -11.03 10.83 22.79
CA PRO A 48 -11.29 9.74 23.72
C PRO A 48 -11.55 8.45 22.94
N VAL A 49 -11.07 7.32 23.47
CA VAL A 49 -11.26 6.00 22.84
C VAL A 49 -11.94 5.09 23.83
N VAL A 50 -12.93 4.34 23.36
CA VAL A 50 -13.65 3.35 24.15
C VAL A 50 -13.78 2.09 23.33
N GLY A 51 -13.59 0.93 23.97
CA GLY A 51 -13.61 -0.37 23.33
C GLY A 51 -14.31 -1.41 24.20
N LEU A 52 -14.73 -2.49 23.54
CA LEU A 52 -15.29 -3.69 24.14
C LEU A 52 -14.29 -4.83 24.07
N GLY A 53 -14.25 -5.68 25.10
CA GLY A 53 -13.39 -6.87 25.12
C GLY A 53 -13.78 -7.93 24.08
N ALA A 54 -15.07 -8.01 23.71
CA ALA A 54 -15.61 -8.89 22.67
C ALA A 54 -16.96 -8.37 22.15
N TYR A 55 -17.32 -8.74 20.91
CA TYR A 55 -18.62 -8.42 20.28
C TYR A 55 -19.57 -9.63 20.18
N ASP A 56 -19.03 -10.85 20.32
CA ASP A 56 -19.77 -12.11 20.41
C ASP A 56 -19.50 -12.74 21.78
N LEU A 57 -20.54 -12.93 22.58
CA LEU A 57 -20.46 -13.53 23.92
C LEU A 57 -21.45 -14.69 24.06
N GLU A 58 -21.17 -15.65 24.93
CA GLU A 58 -22.17 -16.64 25.36
C GLU A 58 -22.93 -16.15 26.60
N VAL A 59 -24.18 -16.59 26.78
CA VAL A 59 -24.94 -16.32 28.01
C VAL A 59 -24.11 -16.73 29.23
N GLY A 60 -23.95 -15.81 30.17
CA GLY A 60 -23.13 -15.98 31.38
C GLY A 60 -21.67 -15.52 31.24
N GLN A 61 -21.22 -15.11 30.05
CA GLN A 61 -19.91 -14.47 29.88
C GLN A 61 -19.94 -13.00 30.31
N THR A 62 -18.76 -12.49 30.68
CA THR A 62 -18.58 -11.11 31.16
C THR A 62 -18.22 -10.20 29.98
N LEU A 63 -19.04 -9.18 29.75
CA LEU A 63 -18.73 -8.07 28.87
C LEU A 63 -17.78 -7.11 29.60
N GLU A 64 -16.59 -6.92 29.06
CA GLU A 64 -15.65 -5.90 29.50
C GLU A 64 -15.72 -4.66 28.61
N VAL A 65 -15.81 -3.49 29.24
CA VAL A 65 -15.82 -2.16 28.61
C VAL A 65 -14.63 -1.38 29.15
N SER A 66 -13.78 -0.89 28.27
CA SER A 66 -12.62 -0.07 28.64
C SER A 66 -12.63 1.24 27.87
N GLY A 67 -12.40 2.35 28.56
CA GLY A 67 -12.17 3.65 27.93
C GLY A 67 -10.83 4.23 28.36
N ASP A 68 -10.16 4.91 27.45
CA ASP A 68 -8.89 5.60 27.66
C ASP A 68 -8.94 7.01 27.07
N ARG A 69 -8.11 7.91 27.62
CA ARG A 69 -8.04 9.33 27.23
C ARG A 69 -9.36 10.09 27.48
N LEU A 70 -10.12 9.63 28.45
CA LEU A 70 -11.31 10.30 28.99
C LEU A 70 -10.90 11.46 29.90
N THR A 71 -11.80 12.40 30.16
CA THR A 71 -11.58 13.50 31.12
C THR A 71 -11.33 12.95 32.53
N PRO A 72 -10.12 13.10 33.11
CA PRO A 72 -9.79 12.50 34.40
C PRO A 72 -10.72 12.97 35.53
N GLY A 73 -11.27 12.03 36.29
CA GLY A 73 -12.21 12.30 37.38
C GLY A 73 -13.64 12.64 36.95
N ALA A 74 -13.96 12.65 35.65
CA ALA A 74 -15.33 12.79 35.17
C ALA A 74 -16.12 11.49 35.30
N ASP A 75 -17.43 11.61 35.48
CA ASP A 75 -18.36 10.48 35.57
C ASP A 75 -18.89 10.10 34.18
N TYR A 76 -18.82 8.80 33.87
CA TYR A 76 -19.31 8.22 32.62
C TYR A 76 -20.48 7.30 32.91
N ARG A 77 -21.58 7.50 32.18
CA ARG A 77 -22.78 6.67 32.27
C ARG A 77 -22.68 5.53 31.26
N ILE A 78 -22.56 4.31 31.75
CA ILE A 78 -22.54 3.09 30.93
C ILE A 78 -23.88 2.40 31.05
N ALA A 79 -24.60 2.22 29.96
CA ALA A 79 -25.86 1.48 29.90
C ALA A 79 -25.68 0.20 29.08
N VAL A 80 -26.05 -0.96 29.65
CA VAL A 80 -25.96 -2.27 29.00
C VAL A 80 -27.28 -3.01 29.16
N GLY A 81 -27.87 -3.47 28.06
CA GLY A 81 -29.05 -4.35 28.11
C GLY A 81 -29.55 -4.78 26.73
N PRO A 82 -30.52 -5.69 26.67
CA PRO A 82 -31.07 -6.21 25.42
C PRO A 82 -31.66 -5.08 24.56
N VAL A 83 -31.46 -5.14 23.24
CA VAL A 83 -32.00 -4.15 22.30
C VAL A 83 -33.54 -4.17 22.37
N GLY A 84 -34.13 -3.04 22.77
CA GLY A 84 -35.57 -2.90 22.99
C GLY A 84 -36.06 -3.28 24.39
N GLY A 85 -35.17 -3.75 25.28
CA GLY A 85 -35.45 -4.03 26.69
C GLY A 85 -34.91 -2.97 27.66
N ALA A 86 -35.01 -3.26 28.96
CA ALA A 86 -34.52 -2.35 30.00
C ALA A 86 -32.98 -2.48 30.15
N ALA A 87 -32.26 -1.37 29.99
CA ALA A 87 -30.82 -1.35 30.18
C ALA A 87 -30.42 -1.17 31.66
N THR A 88 -29.43 -1.93 32.10
CA THR A 88 -28.74 -1.71 33.37
C THR A 88 -27.79 -0.52 33.22
N VAL A 89 -27.99 0.51 34.02
CA VAL A 89 -27.19 1.75 33.96
C VAL A 89 -26.25 1.82 35.16
N SER A 90 -24.97 2.00 34.89
CA SER A 90 -23.91 2.19 35.88
C SER A 90 -23.18 3.51 35.66
N LEU A 91 -22.77 4.16 36.74
CA LEU A 91 -21.93 5.37 36.69
C LEU A 91 -20.49 4.96 37.05
N VAL A 92 -19.54 5.24 36.16
CA VAL A 92 -18.12 4.89 36.32
C VAL A 92 -17.28 6.15 36.21
N GLN A 93 -16.52 6.46 37.25
CA GLN A 93 -15.64 7.62 37.26
C GLN A 93 -14.30 7.27 36.60
N ALA A 94 -13.84 8.12 35.68
CA ALA A 94 -12.52 7.97 35.07
C ALA A 94 -11.41 8.21 36.11
N ASP A 95 -10.38 7.37 36.06
CA ASP A 95 -9.23 7.48 36.95
C ASP A 95 -8.38 8.74 36.65
N THR A 96 -7.29 8.91 37.39
CA THR A 96 -6.39 10.06 37.21
C THR A 96 -5.69 10.10 35.86
N ASN A 97 -5.69 9.00 35.10
CA ASN A 97 -5.12 8.89 33.77
C ASN A 97 -6.18 9.05 32.67
N GLY A 98 -7.46 9.22 33.04
CA GLY A 98 -8.54 9.26 32.07
C GLY A 98 -8.93 7.87 31.56
N SER A 99 -8.79 6.83 32.39
CA SER A 99 -9.18 5.48 32.05
C SER A 99 -10.41 5.03 32.84
N ILE A 100 -11.32 4.28 32.20
CA ILE A 100 -12.41 3.56 32.85
C ILE A 100 -12.31 2.07 32.53
N ARG A 101 -12.70 1.24 33.50
CA ARG A 101 -12.91 -0.20 33.29
C ARG A 101 -14.23 -0.59 33.94
N PHE A 102 -15.07 -1.25 33.16
CA PHE A 102 -16.38 -1.72 33.59
C PHE A 102 -16.58 -3.15 33.10
N ALA A 103 -17.19 -3.99 33.92
CA ALA A 103 -17.45 -5.38 33.59
C ALA A 103 -18.86 -5.75 34.07
N THR A 104 -19.63 -6.43 33.23
CA THR A 104 -20.96 -6.94 33.59
C THR A 104 -21.21 -8.29 32.93
N VAL A 105 -21.92 -9.18 33.62
CA VAL A 105 -22.34 -10.47 33.05
C VAL A 105 -23.60 -10.29 32.23
N LEU A 106 -23.68 -10.91 31.04
CA LEU A 106 -24.87 -10.87 30.19
C LEU A 106 -25.65 -12.18 30.36
N GLU A 107 -26.85 -12.09 30.93
CA GLU A 107 -27.66 -13.26 31.31
C GLU A 107 -28.73 -13.64 30.28
N GLU A 108 -29.01 -12.75 29.33
CA GLU A 108 -30.05 -12.96 28.31
C GLU A 108 -29.41 -13.17 26.92
N PRO A 109 -29.91 -14.13 26.11
CA PRO A 109 -29.46 -14.27 24.73
C PRO A 109 -30.08 -13.18 23.83
N GLY A 110 -29.43 -12.88 22.71
CA GLY A 110 -29.83 -11.88 21.73
C GLY A 110 -28.92 -10.66 21.72
N ASP A 111 -29.25 -9.68 20.89
CA ASP A 111 -28.44 -8.47 20.73
C ASP A 111 -28.63 -7.53 21.93
N HIS A 112 -27.52 -7.04 22.47
CA HIS A 112 -27.46 -6.13 23.60
C HIS A 112 -26.86 -4.79 23.16
N GLY A 113 -27.54 -3.69 23.48
CA GLY A 113 -27.03 -2.34 23.31
C GLY A 113 -26.11 -1.96 24.47
N VAL A 114 -24.94 -1.42 24.15
CA VAL A 114 -23.98 -0.85 25.11
C VAL A 114 -23.78 0.61 24.76
N SER A 115 -24.20 1.54 25.62
CA SER A 115 -23.97 2.97 25.43
C SER A 115 -23.12 3.57 26.53
N ILE A 116 -22.26 4.53 26.16
CA ILE A 116 -21.32 5.19 27.06
C ILE A 116 -21.44 6.68 26.80
N ASP A 117 -22.00 7.37 27.77
CA ASP A 117 -22.26 8.82 27.72
C ASP A 117 -21.41 9.52 28.78
N GLY A 118 -20.58 10.47 28.34
CA GLY A 118 -19.74 11.29 29.19
C GLY A 118 -19.64 12.73 28.68
N GLN A 119 -18.79 13.53 29.33
CA GLN A 119 -18.61 14.93 28.99
C GLN A 119 -17.98 15.14 27.59
N ASP A 120 -17.16 14.19 27.15
CA ASP A 120 -16.31 14.26 25.95
C ASP A 120 -16.58 13.12 24.95
N ILE A 121 -17.50 12.20 25.24
CA ILE A 121 -17.82 11.06 24.37
C ILE A 121 -19.28 10.62 24.49
N HIS A 122 -19.84 10.24 23.34
CA HIS A 122 -21.11 9.54 23.20
C HIS A 122 -20.88 8.36 22.26
N ALA A 123 -20.77 7.15 22.79
CA ALA A 123 -20.51 5.95 22.02
C ALA A 123 -21.62 4.92 22.25
N ALA A 124 -22.01 4.21 21.20
CA ALA A 124 -22.99 3.13 21.26
C ALA A 124 -22.49 1.94 20.44
N PHE A 125 -22.61 0.75 21.00
CA PHE A 125 -22.20 -0.53 20.42
C PHE A 125 -23.35 -1.53 20.52
N THR A 126 -23.31 -2.55 19.67
CA THR A 126 -24.20 -3.72 19.76
C THR A 126 -23.34 -4.96 19.95
N VAL A 127 -23.71 -5.82 20.89
CA VAL A 127 -23.01 -7.07 21.23
C VAL A 127 -24.00 -8.22 21.09
N SER A 128 -23.63 -9.29 20.38
CA SER A 128 -24.51 -10.46 20.21
C SER A 128 -24.23 -11.50 21.28
N VAL A 129 -25.27 -11.92 22.01
CA VAL A 129 -25.15 -12.94 23.08
C VAL A 129 -25.81 -14.24 22.65
N ARG A 130 -25.04 -15.31 22.49
CA ARG A 130 -25.56 -16.63 22.08
C ARG A 130 -26.08 -17.40 23.29
N GLY A 131 -27.31 -17.93 23.17
CA GLY A 131 -27.87 -18.83 24.17
C GLY A 131 -27.06 -20.12 24.28
N SER A 132 -26.87 -20.61 25.51
CA SER A 132 -26.18 -21.88 25.77
C SER A 132 -27.03 -23.06 25.27
N GLY A 133 -26.83 -23.43 24.00
CA GLY A 133 -27.13 -24.74 23.42
C GLY A 133 -28.55 -25.29 23.57
N SER A 134 -29.37 -25.09 22.54
CA SER A 134 -30.34 -26.10 22.08
C SER A 134 -30.28 -26.14 20.56
N ALA A 135 -29.98 -27.31 20.00
CA ALA A 135 -29.89 -27.55 18.56
C ALA A 135 -31.15 -27.04 17.82
N PRO A 136 -31.03 -26.45 16.61
CA PRO A 136 -32.20 -26.00 15.87
C PRO A 136 -32.95 -27.22 15.33
N ALA A 137 -34.12 -27.48 15.92
CA ALA A 137 -35.14 -28.32 15.33
C ALA A 137 -35.72 -27.61 14.11
N ALA A 138 -35.75 -28.32 12.98
CA ALA A 138 -36.48 -27.91 11.79
C ALA A 138 -37.98 -27.79 12.09
N ALA A 139 -38.60 -26.67 11.72
CA ALA A 139 -39.92 -26.61 11.09
C ALA A 139 -40.40 -25.16 10.90
N GLY A 140 -41.00 -24.91 9.72
CA GLY A 140 -42.36 -24.37 9.71
C GLY A 140 -42.51 -22.90 9.32
N GLN A 141 -42.94 -22.70 8.07
CA GLN A 141 -43.76 -21.57 7.64
C GLN A 141 -44.95 -21.35 8.59
N ALA A 142 -45.29 -20.09 8.90
CA ALA A 142 -46.66 -19.56 8.98
C ALA A 142 -46.70 -18.03 9.19
N THR A 143 -47.42 -17.33 8.29
CA THR A 143 -48.42 -16.24 8.51
C THR A 143 -48.63 -15.74 9.96
N GLY A 144 -48.88 -14.48 10.33
CA GLY A 144 -49.32 -13.24 9.67
C GLY A 144 -50.10 -12.38 10.70
N ALA A 145 -50.32 -11.08 10.39
CA ALA A 145 -51.18 -10.05 11.04
C ALA A 145 -50.59 -9.25 12.23
N GLY A 146 -50.76 -7.92 12.34
CA GLY A 146 -51.42 -6.93 11.50
C GLY A 146 -51.51 -5.56 12.20
N THR A 147 -51.57 -4.46 11.43
CA THR A 147 -52.17 -3.19 11.88
C THR A 147 -52.62 -2.35 10.67
N THR A 148 -53.92 -2.09 10.57
CA THR A 148 -54.58 -1.04 9.74
C THR A 148 -54.80 0.20 10.62
N PRO A 149 -55.02 1.45 10.12
CA PRO A 149 -56.13 1.88 9.20
C PRO A 149 -55.80 3.12 8.28
N PRO A 150 -56.76 3.85 7.62
CA PRO A 150 -57.89 3.45 6.76
C PRO A 150 -58.03 4.20 5.39
N ALA A 151 -58.84 3.59 4.50
CA ALA A 151 -59.90 4.14 3.60
C ALA A 151 -59.61 5.05 2.38
N ALA A 152 -59.97 4.52 1.18
CA ALA A 152 -60.85 5.04 0.10
C ALA A 152 -60.32 4.53 -1.27
N GLY A 153 -61.04 3.94 -2.23
CA GLY A 153 -62.44 3.58 -2.42
C GLY A 153 -62.58 2.80 -3.75
N ASP A 154 -63.73 2.14 -3.90
CA ASP A 154 -64.47 1.75 -5.11
C ASP A 154 -63.97 0.69 -6.13
N ASP A 155 -64.83 -0.33 -6.24
CA ASP A 155 -65.37 -1.02 -7.43
C ASP A 155 -64.49 -1.92 -8.32
N ALA A 156 -64.79 -3.24 -8.31
CA ALA A 156 -65.63 -3.90 -9.33
C ALA A 156 -65.40 -5.43 -9.44
N THR A 157 -66.41 -6.20 -9.00
CA THR A 157 -66.99 -7.42 -9.61
C THR A 157 -66.13 -8.51 -10.28
N GLY A 158 -66.33 -9.76 -9.83
CA GLY A 158 -66.13 -10.97 -10.65
C GLY A 158 -66.40 -12.30 -9.93
N GLN A 159 -67.68 -12.69 -9.86
CA GLN A 159 -68.23 -14.06 -9.62
C GLN A 159 -67.54 -15.13 -10.53
N GLY A 160 -67.45 -16.43 -10.27
CA GLY A 160 -67.98 -17.44 -9.32
C GLY A 160 -67.18 -18.75 -9.61
N THR A 161 -67.51 -19.99 -9.26
CA THR A 161 -68.62 -20.66 -8.59
C THR A 161 -68.06 -22.04 -8.17
N GLN A 162 -68.44 -22.51 -6.98
CA GLN A 162 -68.31 -23.89 -6.50
C GLN A 162 -69.30 -24.81 -7.27
N PRO A 163 -69.19 -26.17 -7.25
CA PRO A 163 -69.74 -26.92 -6.12
C PRO A 163 -69.15 -28.33 -5.79
N THR A 164 -69.43 -28.75 -4.54
CA THR A 164 -69.63 -30.07 -3.87
C THR A 164 -69.31 -31.41 -4.57
N THR A 165 -68.65 -32.41 -3.95
CA THR A 165 -68.97 -33.37 -2.84
C THR A 165 -69.98 -34.48 -3.16
N GLU A 166 -69.56 -35.75 -2.96
CA GLU A 166 -70.24 -37.00 -2.49
C GLU A 166 -69.62 -38.22 -3.20
N ASP A 167 -68.94 -39.17 -2.54
CA ASP A 167 -69.29 -40.13 -1.47
C ASP A 167 -69.76 -41.50 -2.01
N ALA A 168 -69.10 -42.57 -1.53
CA ALA A 168 -69.59 -43.95 -1.43
C ALA A 168 -68.49 -44.84 -0.82
N GLY A 169 -68.68 -45.22 0.45
CA GLY A 169 -67.84 -46.17 1.18
C GLY A 169 -68.23 -47.66 0.99
N PRO A 170 -68.19 -48.49 2.05
CA PRO A 170 -67.26 -49.63 2.17
C PRO A 170 -67.97 -51.00 2.35
N GLU A 171 -67.21 -52.11 2.42
CA GLU A 171 -67.34 -53.19 3.45
C GLU A 171 -66.56 -54.51 3.15
N THR A 172 -65.81 -54.93 4.17
CA THR A 172 -65.73 -56.27 4.83
C THR A 172 -65.45 -57.59 4.10
N ALA A 173 -64.47 -58.32 4.68
CA ALA A 173 -64.50 -59.73 5.10
C ALA A 173 -63.44 -60.69 4.49
N THR A 174 -62.61 -61.19 5.40
CA THR A 174 -61.68 -62.33 5.31
C THR A 174 -62.41 -63.65 4.98
N PRO A 175 -61.72 -64.66 4.39
CA PRO A 175 -61.28 -65.77 5.25
C PRO A 175 -59.92 -66.41 4.88
N GLU A 176 -59.37 -67.11 5.87
CA GLU A 176 -58.29 -68.10 5.78
C GLU A 176 -58.61 -69.24 4.80
N THR A 177 -57.58 -69.93 4.25
CA THR A 177 -57.26 -71.35 4.54
C THR A 177 -56.11 -71.85 3.63
N THR A 178 -55.08 -72.43 4.26
CA THR A 178 -54.16 -73.53 3.82
C THR A 178 -53.13 -73.38 2.69
N ALA A 179 -51.90 -73.76 3.09
CA ALA A 179 -50.66 -73.98 2.33
C ALA A 179 -50.78 -75.06 1.21
N PRO A 180 -49.80 -75.15 0.28
CA PRO A 180 -48.55 -75.82 0.62
C PRO A 180 -47.27 -75.12 0.13
N GLU A 181 -46.29 -75.17 1.02
CA GLU A 181 -44.85 -75.28 0.81
C GLU A 181 -44.43 -75.65 -0.63
N ARG A 182 -43.86 -74.65 -1.33
CA ARG A 182 -43.09 -74.83 -2.55
C ARG A 182 -41.83 -73.99 -2.41
N ALA A 183 -40.68 -74.67 -2.42
CA ALA A 183 -39.35 -74.07 -2.37
C ALA A 183 -39.24 -72.92 -3.37
N ALA A 184 -39.18 -71.70 -2.87
CA ALA A 184 -38.78 -70.54 -3.64
C ALA A 184 -37.26 -70.42 -3.50
N GLU A 185 -36.59 -70.49 -4.64
CA GLU A 185 -35.17 -70.16 -4.79
C GLU A 185 -34.88 -68.86 -4.05
N GLU A 186 -33.91 -68.92 -3.13
CA GLU A 186 -33.23 -67.72 -2.64
C GLU A 186 -32.83 -66.88 -3.86
N PRO A 187 -33.15 -65.58 -3.90
CA PRO A 187 -32.52 -64.71 -4.88
C PRO A 187 -31.03 -64.82 -4.60
N ARG A 188 -30.28 -65.39 -5.54
CA ARG A 188 -28.83 -65.22 -5.57
C ARG A 188 -28.59 -63.72 -5.50
N GLN A 189 -28.16 -63.25 -4.34
CA GLN A 189 -27.43 -62.00 -4.24
C GLN A 189 -26.19 -62.21 -5.09
N ASP A 190 -26.20 -61.65 -6.30
CA ASP A 190 -24.97 -61.41 -7.03
C ASP A 190 -24.00 -60.73 -6.04
N PRO A 191 -22.75 -61.22 -5.90
CA PRO A 191 -21.81 -60.61 -4.97
C PRO A 191 -21.69 -59.13 -5.34
N ILE A 192 -22.03 -58.24 -4.39
CA ILE A 192 -21.74 -56.81 -4.50
C ILE A 192 -20.28 -56.70 -4.91
N GLN A 193 -20.01 -56.29 -6.15
CA GLN A 193 -18.65 -56.04 -6.60
C GLN A 193 -18.09 -54.94 -5.69
N ALA A 194 -17.28 -55.34 -4.71
CA ALA A 194 -16.59 -54.43 -3.82
C ALA A 194 -15.58 -53.64 -4.67
N TYR A 195 -15.93 -52.41 -5.04
CA TYR A 195 -15.01 -51.50 -5.69
C TYR A 195 -13.86 -51.14 -4.73
N PRO A 196 -12.67 -50.78 -5.26
CA PRO A 196 -11.53 -50.43 -4.42
C PRO A 196 -11.87 -49.31 -3.42
N THR A 197 -11.39 -49.46 -2.19
CA THR A 197 -11.44 -48.41 -1.17
C THR A 197 -10.21 -47.54 -1.32
N ALA A 198 -10.40 -46.22 -1.46
CA ALA A 198 -9.31 -45.27 -1.59
C ALA A 198 -8.71 -44.91 -0.22
N ARG A 199 -7.39 -44.80 -0.15
CA ARG A 199 -6.66 -44.33 1.03
C ARG A 199 -5.46 -43.47 0.65
N LEU A 200 -5.07 -42.57 1.55
CA LEU A 200 -3.83 -41.80 1.44
C LEU A 200 -2.68 -42.57 2.09
N ALA A 201 -1.60 -42.79 1.36
CA ALA A 201 -0.39 -43.45 1.86
C ALA A 201 0.86 -42.80 1.26
N GLY A 202 1.71 -42.21 2.10
CA GLY A 202 2.98 -41.61 1.65
C GLY A 202 2.84 -40.43 0.67
N GLY A 203 1.72 -39.70 0.72
CA GLY A 203 1.41 -38.60 -0.22
C GLY A 203 0.75 -39.04 -1.53
N GLU A 204 0.56 -40.35 -1.73
CA GLU A 204 -0.15 -40.93 -2.87
C GLU A 204 -1.58 -41.33 -2.49
N VAL A 205 -2.48 -41.33 -3.47
CA VAL A 205 -3.81 -41.93 -3.35
C VAL A 205 -3.76 -43.34 -3.92
N GLN A 206 -4.17 -44.33 -3.12
CA GLN A 206 -4.16 -45.74 -3.50
C GLN A 206 -5.59 -46.29 -3.46
N GLY A 207 -6.00 -46.94 -4.55
CA GLY A 207 -7.20 -47.78 -4.55
C GLY A 207 -6.84 -49.19 -4.13
N VAL A 208 -7.44 -49.66 -3.04
CA VAL A 208 -7.12 -50.97 -2.45
C VAL A 208 -8.35 -51.86 -2.50
N GLN A 209 -8.18 -53.08 -3.00
CA GLN A 209 -9.19 -54.13 -2.96
C GLN A 209 -8.66 -55.27 -2.09
N GLY A 210 -9.15 -55.37 -0.85
CA GLY A 210 -8.56 -56.24 0.17
C GLY A 210 -7.22 -55.68 0.66
N GLU A 211 -6.11 -56.41 0.46
CA GLU A 211 -4.75 -55.94 0.75
C GLU A 211 -3.97 -55.52 -0.51
N GLU A 212 -4.53 -55.75 -1.71
CA GLU A 212 -3.89 -55.47 -2.98
C GLU A 212 -4.17 -54.04 -3.44
N VAL A 213 -3.12 -53.32 -3.86
CA VAL A 213 -3.23 -51.99 -4.45
C VAL A 213 -3.49 -52.13 -5.95
N VAL A 214 -4.70 -51.79 -6.38
CA VAL A 214 -5.18 -51.98 -7.76
C VAL A 214 -4.77 -50.82 -8.67
N TRP A 215 -4.68 -49.61 -8.12
CA TRP A 215 -4.19 -48.42 -8.82
C TRP A 215 -3.53 -47.44 -7.84
N ARG A 216 -2.68 -46.56 -8.37
CA ARG A 216 -2.00 -45.50 -7.62
C ARG A 216 -2.07 -44.19 -8.39
N LEU A 217 -2.32 -43.11 -7.65
CA LEU A 217 -2.24 -41.74 -8.15
C LEU A 217 -1.20 -41.00 -7.29
N GLY A 218 -0.04 -40.73 -7.89
CA GLY A 218 1.08 -40.04 -7.25
C GLY A 218 1.28 -38.65 -7.80
N PHE A 219 1.78 -37.75 -6.96
CA PHE A 219 2.03 -36.36 -7.29
C PHE A 219 3.52 -36.02 -7.13
N PRO A 220 4.15 -35.35 -8.11
CA PRO A 220 5.55 -34.94 -8.00
C PRO A 220 5.81 -33.99 -6.83
N ALA A 221 7.05 -34.01 -6.31
CA ALA A 221 7.44 -33.09 -5.26
C ALA A 221 7.27 -31.62 -5.69
N GLY A 222 6.62 -30.83 -4.84
CA GLY A 222 6.43 -29.40 -5.05
C GLY A 222 5.22 -29.02 -5.90
N SER A 223 4.34 -29.96 -6.29
CA SER A 223 3.03 -29.68 -6.92
C SER A 223 1.91 -29.36 -5.91
N GLY A 224 2.28 -29.05 -4.66
CA GLY A 224 1.34 -28.85 -3.55
C GLY A 224 1.22 -30.09 -2.67
N GLU A 225 0.55 -29.94 -1.53
CA GLU A 225 0.30 -31.03 -0.60
C GLU A 225 -0.95 -31.82 -1.00
N THR A 226 -0.93 -33.13 -0.80
CA THR A 226 -2.12 -33.99 -0.93
C THR A 226 -2.76 -34.17 0.44
N ALA A 227 -3.95 -33.62 0.63
CA ALA A 227 -4.62 -33.62 1.93
C ALA A 227 -6.15 -33.81 1.78
N GLY A 228 -6.73 -34.52 2.76
CA GLY A 228 -8.15 -34.87 2.75
C GLY A 228 -8.49 -35.95 1.72
N LEU A 229 -9.32 -36.91 2.11
CA LEU A 229 -9.87 -37.92 1.22
C LEU A 229 -11.29 -38.29 1.66
N VAL A 230 -12.23 -38.23 0.73
CA VAL A 230 -13.63 -38.61 0.95
C VAL A 230 -14.06 -39.49 -0.22
N GLN A 231 -14.51 -40.71 0.07
CA GLN A 231 -15.08 -41.59 -0.93
C GLN A 231 -16.60 -41.66 -0.76
N SER A 232 -17.33 -41.43 -1.85
CA SER A 232 -18.78 -41.54 -1.93
C SER A 232 -19.13 -42.46 -3.11
N GLY A 233 -19.39 -43.74 -2.82
CA GLY A 233 -19.62 -44.75 -3.85
C GLY A 233 -18.40 -44.93 -4.77
N LEU A 234 -18.59 -44.67 -6.06
CA LEU A 234 -17.54 -44.76 -7.10
C LEU A 234 -16.70 -43.48 -7.22
N ASP A 235 -17.06 -42.41 -6.52
CA ASP A 235 -16.37 -41.13 -6.59
C ASP A 235 -15.44 -40.96 -5.38
N VAL A 236 -14.16 -40.73 -5.65
CA VAL A 236 -13.14 -40.42 -4.64
C VAL A 236 -12.74 -38.97 -4.81
N TYR A 237 -12.92 -38.19 -3.76
CA TYR A 237 -12.49 -36.80 -3.71
C TYR A 237 -11.20 -36.68 -2.91
N VAL A 238 -10.21 -36.02 -3.48
CA VAL A 238 -8.91 -35.78 -2.85
C VAL A 238 -8.49 -34.32 -3.04
N GLY A 239 -7.99 -33.69 -1.97
CA GLY A 239 -7.35 -32.38 -2.07
C GLY A 239 -5.90 -32.52 -2.53
N HIS A 240 -5.48 -31.75 -3.52
CA HIS A 240 -4.09 -31.66 -3.95
C HIS A 240 -3.73 -30.23 -4.37
N GLY A 241 -2.78 -29.59 -3.67
CA GLY A 241 -2.47 -28.17 -3.86
C GLY A 241 -3.73 -27.33 -3.64
N ASN A 242 -4.05 -26.42 -4.56
CA ASN A 242 -5.28 -25.63 -4.53
C ASN A 242 -6.46 -26.29 -5.29
N HIS A 243 -6.46 -27.62 -5.42
CA HIS A 243 -7.47 -28.34 -6.17
C HIS A 243 -8.17 -29.41 -5.36
N VAL A 244 -9.44 -29.65 -5.69
CA VAL A 244 -10.14 -30.90 -5.32
C VAL A 244 -10.33 -31.73 -6.57
N LEU A 245 -9.75 -32.93 -6.57
CA LEU A 245 -9.84 -33.88 -7.68
C LEU A 245 -10.98 -34.86 -7.43
N LYS A 246 -11.79 -35.11 -8.45
CA LYS A 246 -12.77 -36.20 -8.51
C LYS A 246 -12.15 -37.37 -9.27
N VAL A 247 -11.98 -38.50 -8.61
CA VAL A 247 -11.29 -39.69 -9.11
C VAL A 247 -12.26 -40.87 -9.17
N ASP A 248 -12.28 -41.62 -10.28
CA ASP A 248 -13.06 -42.86 -10.38
C ASP A 248 -12.41 -43.96 -9.54
N ALA A 249 -13.13 -44.47 -8.54
CA ALA A 249 -12.64 -45.47 -7.59
C ALA A 249 -12.21 -46.79 -8.25
N ARG A 250 -12.68 -47.10 -9.46
CA ARG A 250 -12.37 -48.35 -10.17
C ARG A 250 -11.05 -48.27 -10.91
N THR A 251 -10.74 -47.10 -11.49
CA THR A 251 -9.63 -46.94 -12.43
C THR A 251 -8.52 -46.04 -11.89
N GLY A 252 -8.80 -45.22 -10.87
CA GLY A 252 -7.88 -44.18 -10.42
C GLY A 252 -7.79 -42.97 -11.35
N LYS A 253 -8.66 -42.89 -12.38
CA LYS A 253 -8.66 -41.79 -13.35
C LYS A 253 -9.28 -40.53 -12.76
N VAL A 254 -8.62 -39.38 -12.95
CA VAL A 254 -9.14 -38.06 -12.60
C VAL A 254 -10.19 -37.65 -13.65
N THR A 255 -11.40 -37.39 -13.19
CA THR A 255 -12.57 -37.05 -14.04
C THR A 255 -12.95 -35.58 -13.96
N LYS A 256 -12.64 -34.91 -12.84
CA LYS A 256 -12.89 -33.48 -12.65
C LYS A 256 -11.87 -32.88 -11.69
N ARG A 257 -11.59 -31.59 -11.87
CA ARG A 257 -10.70 -30.80 -11.02
C ARG A 257 -11.38 -29.48 -10.68
N HIS A 258 -11.67 -29.26 -9.41
CA HIS A 258 -12.19 -28.00 -8.89
C HIS A 258 -11.03 -27.11 -8.47
N ARG A 259 -10.98 -25.86 -8.94
CA ARG A 259 -9.95 -24.88 -8.54
C ARG A 259 -10.44 -24.08 -7.34
N LEU A 260 -9.64 -24.02 -6.29
CA LEU A 260 -9.92 -23.27 -5.08
C LEU A 260 -8.90 -22.14 -4.90
N PRO A 261 -9.25 -21.08 -4.13
CA PRO A 261 -8.41 -19.90 -4.02
C PRO A 261 -7.08 -20.14 -3.29
N ALA A 262 -6.99 -21.18 -2.46
CA ALA A 262 -5.82 -21.49 -1.63
C ALA A 262 -5.61 -23.01 -1.48
N GLN A 263 -4.59 -23.41 -0.72
CA GLN A 263 -4.22 -24.82 -0.52
C GLN A 263 -5.31 -25.60 0.21
N VAL A 264 -5.76 -26.73 -0.35
CA VAL A 264 -6.69 -27.65 0.31
C VAL A 264 -5.97 -28.40 1.42
N THR A 265 -6.52 -28.33 2.63
CA THR A 265 -5.95 -28.98 3.82
C THR A 265 -6.87 -30.03 4.42
N ALA A 266 -8.18 -29.96 4.16
CA ALA A 266 -9.10 -31.01 4.56
C ALA A 266 -10.29 -31.15 3.61
N LEU A 267 -10.89 -32.33 3.59
CA LEU A 267 -12.15 -32.62 2.93
C LEU A 267 -13.09 -33.29 3.93
N GLN A 268 -14.36 -32.88 3.94
CA GLN A 268 -15.39 -33.46 4.80
C GLN A 268 -16.65 -33.76 3.97
N GLY A 269 -17.17 -34.98 4.10
CA GLY A 269 -18.48 -35.34 3.56
C GLY A 269 -19.51 -35.37 4.68
N ARG A 270 -20.53 -34.49 4.63
CA ARG A 270 -21.63 -34.48 5.61
C ARG A 270 -22.98 -34.38 4.90
N GLY A 271 -23.86 -35.35 5.14
CA GLY A 271 -25.23 -35.31 4.62
C GLY A 271 -25.36 -35.30 3.09
N GLY A 272 -24.36 -35.84 2.37
CA GLY A 272 -24.34 -35.84 0.90
C GLY A 272 -23.70 -34.59 0.26
N ALA A 273 -23.30 -33.59 1.06
CA ALA A 273 -22.52 -32.44 0.60
C ALA A 273 -21.03 -32.64 0.92
N LEU A 274 -20.16 -32.32 -0.03
CA LEU A 274 -18.72 -32.29 0.14
C LEU A 274 -18.30 -30.84 0.44
N SER A 275 -17.53 -30.64 1.51
CA SER A 275 -16.90 -29.36 1.82
C SER A 275 -15.39 -29.50 1.86
N ALA A 276 -14.69 -28.57 1.22
CA ALA A 276 -13.25 -28.45 1.27
C ALA A 276 -12.85 -27.33 2.21
N THR A 277 -11.90 -27.60 3.10
CA THR A 277 -11.21 -26.57 3.88
C THR A 277 -9.93 -26.20 3.13
N VAL A 278 -9.69 -24.91 2.98
CA VAL A 278 -8.44 -24.37 2.44
C VAL A 278 -7.73 -23.55 3.49
N THR A 279 -6.40 -23.47 3.38
CA THR A 279 -5.54 -22.65 4.23
C THR A 279 -4.75 -21.69 3.33
N TYR A 280 -4.86 -20.40 3.63
CA TYR A 280 -4.16 -19.32 2.93
C TYR A 280 -2.73 -19.16 3.48
N SER A 281 -1.88 -18.44 2.74
CA SER A 281 -0.50 -18.12 3.09
C SER A 281 -0.37 -17.42 4.46
N THR A 282 -1.42 -16.71 4.88
CA THR A 282 -1.51 -16.04 6.20
C THR A 282 -1.80 -16.99 7.36
N GLY A 283 -2.19 -18.24 7.07
CA GLY A 283 -2.70 -19.20 8.04
C GLY A 283 -4.21 -19.10 8.28
N ALA A 284 -4.91 -18.15 7.64
CA ALA A 284 -6.37 -18.11 7.65
C ALA A 284 -6.96 -19.37 6.98
N GLU A 285 -8.13 -19.79 7.43
CA GLU A 285 -8.85 -20.94 6.87
C GLU A 285 -10.16 -20.50 6.20
N GLY A 286 -10.47 -21.09 5.04
CA GLY A 286 -11.72 -20.93 4.33
C GLY A 286 -12.43 -22.27 4.13
N SER A 287 -13.75 -22.27 3.93
CA SER A 287 -14.51 -23.48 3.63
C SER A 287 -15.39 -23.29 2.40
N PHE A 288 -15.29 -24.25 1.46
CA PHE A 288 -15.98 -24.22 0.18
C PHE A 288 -16.85 -25.45 0.01
N ALA A 289 -18.11 -25.26 -0.35
CA ALA A 289 -18.96 -26.35 -0.77
C ALA A 289 -18.58 -26.79 -2.20
N ILE A 290 -18.28 -28.07 -2.37
CA ILE A 290 -17.96 -28.68 -3.67
C ILE A 290 -19.23 -29.33 -4.19
N LEU A 291 -19.90 -28.68 -5.14
CA LEU A 291 -21.07 -29.23 -5.81
C LEU A 291 -20.69 -29.74 -7.20
N GLU A 292 -21.37 -30.79 -7.63
CA GLU A 292 -21.08 -31.44 -8.92
C GLU A 292 -21.35 -30.50 -10.11
N THR A 293 -22.32 -29.59 -9.96
CA THR A 293 -22.72 -28.61 -10.98
C THR A 293 -22.28 -27.18 -10.66
N SER A 294 -21.67 -26.90 -9.50
CA SER A 294 -21.21 -25.54 -9.21
C SER A 294 -20.05 -25.16 -10.12
N GLN A 295 -20.07 -23.91 -10.57
CA GLN A 295 -18.89 -23.26 -11.12
C GLN A 295 -17.83 -23.16 -10.01
N ASP A 296 -16.56 -23.13 -10.42
CA ASP A 296 -15.48 -22.87 -9.48
C ASP A 296 -15.70 -21.50 -8.81
N PRO A 297 -15.30 -21.32 -7.54
CA PRO A 297 -15.42 -20.04 -6.85
C PRO A 297 -14.77 -18.94 -7.67
N GLN A 298 -15.45 -17.79 -7.80
CA GLN A 298 -14.92 -16.60 -8.46
C GLN A 298 -14.16 -15.68 -7.49
N GLU A 299 -13.76 -16.20 -6.34
CA GLU A 299 -12.94 -15.45 -5.39
C GLU A 299 -11.50 -15.26 -5.90
N PRO A 300 -10.83 -14.16 -5.47
CA PRO A 300 -9.41 -13.98 -5.70
C PRO A 300 -8.58 -15.11 -5.08
N PHE A 301 -7.52 -15.51 -5.78
CA PHE A 301 -6.56 -16.49 -5.28
C PHE A 301 -5.63 -15.89 -4.22
N ASP A 302 -5.03 -16.78 -3.43
CA ASP A 302 -3.99 -16.49 -2.46
C ASP A 302 -2.76 -15.84 -3.10
N ASP A 303 -1.99 -15.06 -2.34
CA ASP A 303 -0.84 -14.31 -2.83
C ASP A 303 0.49 -15.09 -2.76
N ASP A 304 0.44 -16.42 -2.57
CA ASP A 304 1.61 -17.30 -2.62
C ASP A 304 2.05 -17.59 -4.07
N PRO A 305 3.24 -17.14 -4.51
CA PRO A 305 3.76 -17.42 -5.85
C PRO A 305 3.87 -18.92 -6.19
N ALA A 306 4.03 -19.80 -5.19
CA ALA A 306 4.18 -21.24 -5.42
C ALA A 306 2.90 -21.88 -5.99
N LEU A 307 1.73 -21.41 -5.55
CA LEU A 307 0.41 -21.89 -5.96
C LEU A 307 0.28 -21.93 -7.49
N TYR A 308 0.69 -20.84 -8.14
CA TYR A 308 0.55 -20.65 -9.58
C TYR A 308 1.41 -21.59 -10.43
N GLY A 309 2.35 -22.32 -9.83
CA GLY A 309 3.23 -23.28 -10.50
C GLY A 309 2.89 -24.75 -10.24
N TRP A 310 1.97 -25.05 -9.33
CA TRP A 310 1.71 -26.43 -8.87
C TRP A 310 1.27 -27.37 -9.99
N LEU A 311 0.28 -26.96 -10.79
CA LEU A 311 -0.26 -27.79 -11.87
C LEU A 311 0.77 -28.08 -12.98
N ARG A 312 1.66 -27.11 -13.25
CA ARG A 312 2.79 -27.29 -14.17
C ARG A 312 3.79 -28.33 -13.64
N LYS A 313 4.09 -28.26 -12.34
CA LYS A 313 4.98 -29.24 -11.70
C LYS A 313 4.35 -30.63 -11.66
N GLU A 314 3.03 -30.70 -11.51
CA GLU A 314 2.28 -31.96 -11.59
C GLU A 314 2.52 -32.64 -12.95
N ALA A 315 2.49 -31.89 -14.06
CA ALA A 315 2.73 -32.43 -15.40
C ALA A 315 4.20 -32.78 -15.70
N ALA A 316 5.15 -32.48 -14.81
CA ALA A 316 6.56 -32.74 -15.06
C ALA A 316 6.90 -34.24 -14.96
N GLY A 317 7.66 -34.75 -15.94
CA GLY A 317 8.17 -36.12 -15.97
C GLY A 317 7.16 -37.18 -16.47
N GLY A 318 7.68 -38.39 -16.73
CA GLY A 318 6.92 -39.49 -17.33
C GLY A 318 6.59 -39.28 -18.82
N ASP A 319 5.86 -40.22 -19.43
CA ASP A 319 5.26 -40.02 -20.76
C ASP A 319 3.97 -39.21 -20.62
N PRO A 320 3.87 -37.99 -21.17
CA PRO A 320 2.69 -37.15 -21.01
C PRO A 320 1.43 -37.76 -21.67
N VAL A 321 1.56 -38.57 -22.72
CA VAL A 321 0.40 -39.16 -23.40
C VAL A 321 -0.22 -40.28 -22.56
N GLU A 322 0.61 -41.15 -21.99
CA GLU A 322 0.16 -42.19 -21.04
C GLU A 322 -0.50 -41.55 -19.81
N ARG A 323 0.09 -40.48 -19.28
CA ARG A 323 -0.46 -39.77 -18.12
C ARG A 323 -1.80 -39.09 -18.41
N LEU A 324 -2.04 -38.62 -19.63
CA LEU A 324 -3.33 -38.08 -20.04
C LEU A 324 -4.44 -39.14 -19.98
N GLU A 325 -4.14 -40.43 -20.17
CA GLU A 325 -5.15 -41.49 -20.03
C GLU A 325 -5.69 -41.58 -18.58
N HIS A 326 -4.90 -41.11 -17.61
CA HIS A 326 -5.22 -41.08 -16.18
C HIS A 326 -5.66 -39.72 -15.64
N ASP A 327 -5.25 -38.60 -16.26
CA ASP A 327 -5.73 -37.26 -15.91
C ASP A 327 -5.87 -36.37 -17.16
N GLU A 328 -7.07 -36.39 -17.74
CA GLU A 328 -7.45 -35.52 -18.87
C GLU A 328 -7.80 -34.09 -18.42
N THR A 329 -7.75 -33.78 -17.12
CA THR A 329 -8.15 -32.46 -16.59
C THR A 329 -6.98 -31.49 -16.45
N ASN A 330 -5.74 -31.98 -16.56
CA ASN A 330 -4.53 -31.18 -16.40
C ASN A 330 -4.08 -30.59 -17.75
N PRO A 331 -4.23 -29.26 -17.98
CA PRO A 331 -3.86 -28.63 -19.25
C PRO A 331 -2.35 -28.67 -19.52
N TRP A 332 -1.51 -28.84 -18.50
CA TRP A 332 -0.06 -28.93 -18.67
C TRP A 332 0.39 -30.29 -19.20
N LEU A 333 -0.35 -31.37 -18.93
CA LEU A 333 -0.09 -32.67 -19.57
C LEU A 333 -0.33 -32.60 -21.07
N TYR A 334 -1.39 -31.91 -21.50
CA TYR A 334 -1.62 -31.62 -22.91
C TYR A 334 -0.49 -30.78 -23.53
N LEU A 335 0.00 -29.76 -22.83
CA LEU A 335 1.12 -28.96 -23.33
C LEU A 335 2.39 -29.80 -23.53
N GLU A 336 2.74 -30.65 -22.56
CA GLU A 336 3.91 -31.54 -22.68
C GLU A 336 3.72 -32.60 -23.78
N ALA A 337 2.51 -33.14 -23.95
CA ALA A 337 2.18 -34.02 -25.07
C ALA A 337 2.30 -33.30 -26.43
N ALA A 338 1.88 -32.02 -26.52
CA ALA A 338 2.06 -31.21 -27.71
C ALA A 338 3.54 -30.97 -28.03
N ARG A 339 4.40 -30.77 -27.02
CA ARG A 339 5.86 -30.62 -27.19
C ARG A 339 6.55 -31.90 -27.64
N ALA A 340 6.04 -33.05 -27.21
CA ALA A 340 6.54 -34.36 -27.63
C ALA A 340 6.09 -34.75 -29.05
N ALA A 341 4.97 -34.19 -29.52
CA ALA A 341 4.45 -34.44 -30.86
C ALA A 341 5.32 -33.79 -31.96
N ALA A 342 5.19 -34.30 -33.19
CA ALA A 342 5.89 -33.71 -34.33
C ALA A 342 5.40 -32.27 -34.60
N PRO A 343 6.30 -31.28 -34.78
CA PRO A 343 5.89 -29.90 -35.05
C PRO A 343 4.99 -29.78 -36.28
N GLY A 344 3.86 -29.08 -36.13
CA GLY A 344 2.85 -28.90 -37.18
C GLY A 344 1.95 -30.11 -37.43
N SER A 345 2.06 -31.17 -36.62
CA SER A 345 1.20 -32.36 -36.77
C SER A 345 -0.24 -32.12 -36.28
N ALA A 346 -1.15 -33.01 -36.72
CA ALA A 346 -2.52 -33.04 -36.21
C ALA A 346 -2.55 -33.36 -34.69
N ASP A 347 -1.62 -34.17 -34.21
CA ASP A 347 -1.51 -34.49 -32.78
C ASP A 347 -1.08 -33.28 -31.96
N GLU A 348 -0.06 -32.53 -32.40
CA GLU A 348 0.33 -31.27 -31.75
C GLU A 348 -0.87 -30.32 -31.66
N SER A 349 -1.61 -30.16 -32.75
CA SER A 349 -2.77 -29.27 -32.81
C SER A 349 -3.90 -29.73 -31.88
N ARG A 350 -4.17 -31.04 -31.83
CA ARG A 350 -5.14 -31.64 -30.90
C ARG A 350 -4.75 -31.42 -29.45
N PHE A 351 -3.48 -31.61 -29.12
CA PHE A 351 -2.98 -31.42 -27.76
C PHE A 351 -2.97 -29.93 -27.36
N VAL A 352 -2.59 -29.01 -28.24
CA VAL A 352 -2.72 -27.56 -27.99
C VAL A 352 -4.17 -27.17 -27.72
N ALA A 353 -5.12 -27.68 -28.50
CA ALA A 353 -6.55 -27.45 -28.26
C ALA A 353 -7.01 -28.04 -26.91
N GLY A 354 -6.52 -29.24 -26.54
CA GLY A 354 -6.79 -29.86 -25.25
C GLY A 354 -6.23 -29.08 -24.06
N ALA A 355 -5.06 -28.44 -24.22
CA ALA A 355 -4.49 -27.56 -23.19
C ALA A 355 -5.37 -26.32 -22.99
N LEU A 356 -5.85 -25.71 -24.07
CA LEU A 356 -6.77 -24.56 -24.01
C LEU A 356 -8.12 -24.92 -23.38
N SER A 357 -8.70 -26.07 -23.70
CA SER A 357 -10.02 -26.47 -23.20
C SER A 357 -10.03 -26.81 -21.72
N ASN A 358 -8.89 -27.28 -21.18
CA ASN A 358 -8.78 -27.70 -19.79
C ASN A 358 -8.17 -26.64 -18.86
N ALA A 359 -7.66 -25.53 -19.41
CA ALA A 359 -7.23 -24.38 -18.63
C ALA A 359 -8.44 -23.52 -18.26
N VAL A 360 -8.65 -23.30 -16.96
CA VAL A 360 -9.84 -22.61 -16.45
C VAL A 360 -9.48 -21.23 -15.92
N THR A 361 -8.45 -21.14 -15.09
CA THR A 361 -8.09 -19.92 -14.36
C THR A 361 -7.18 -18.99 -15.17
N PHE A 362 -7.15 -17.72 -14.81
CA PHE A 362 -6.35 -16.73 -15.51
C PHE A 362 -4.86 -17.08 -15.54
N TYR A 363 -4.30 -17.58 -14.43
CA TYR A 363 -2.88 -17.89 -14.35
C TYR A 363 -2.52 -19.12 -15.20
N GLU A 364 -3.39 -20.14 -15.25
CA GLU A 364 -3.20 -21.29 -16.16
C GLU A 364 -3.16 -20.81 -17.61
N ARG A 365 -4.17 -20.03 -18.02
CA ARG A 365 -4.32 -19.54 -19.39
C ARG A 365 -3.20 -18.56 -19.79
N ALA A 366 -2.85 -17.60 -18.93
CA ALA A 366 -1.82 -16.62 -19.23
C ALA A 366 -0.43 -17.27 -19.35
N GLN A 367 -0.10 -18.22 -18.46
CA GLN A 367 1.12 -19.00 -18.57
C GLN A 367 1.15 -19.85 -19.85
N LEU A 368 0.04 -20.52 -20.22
CA LEU A 368 -0.04 -21.27 -21.48
C LEU A 368 0.16 -20.37 -22.71
N ALA A 369 -0.40 -19.15 -22.71
CA ALA A 369 -0.17 -18.19 -23.79
C ALA A 369 1.32 -17.92 -24.02
N ARG A 370 2.10 -17.80 -22.93
CA ARG A 370 3.56 -17.65 -23.00
C ARG A 370 4.24 -18.87 -23.60
N GLU A 371 3.79 -20.06 -23.26
CA GLU A 371 4.35 -21.30 -23.80
C GLU A 371 3.98 -21.52 -25.27
N PHE A 372 2.78 -21.17 -25.70
CA PHE A 372 2.36 -21.19 -27.11
C PHE A 372 3.20 -20.27 -28.00
N MET A 373 3.65 -19.14 -27.47
CA MET A 373 4.60 -18.24 -28.16
C MET A 373 6.02 -18.80 -28.26
N ARG A 374 6.34 -19.91 -27.59
CA ARG A 374 7.65 -20.59 -27.66
C ARG A 374 7.67 -21.78 -28.63
N PHE A 375 6.53 -22.20 -29.17
CA PHE A 375 6.47 -23.23 -30.21
C PHE A 375 7.16 -22.77 -31.50
N SER A 376 7.54 -23.75 -32.33
CA SER A 376 8.10 -23.53 -33.66
C SER A 376 7.30 -24.31 -34.71
N PRO A 377 6.45 -23.65 -35.53
CA PRO A 377 6.15 -22.20 -35.53
C PRO A 377 5.34 -21.76 -34.30
N GLN A 378 5.39 -20.47 -33.97
CA GLN A 378 4.63 -19.89 -32.85
C GLN A 378 3.12 -20.08 -33.05
N LYS A 379 2.42 -20.52 -31.99
CA LYS A 379 0.97 -20.72 -31.95
C LYS A 379 0.26 -19.42 -31.52
N ARG A 380 0.34 -18.39 -32.38
CA ARG A 380 -0.07 -17.01 -32.02
C ARG A 380 -1.57 -16.85 -31.76
N GLU A 381 -2.41 -17.54 -32.52
CA GLU A 381 -3.87 -17.45 -32.37
C GLU A 381 -4.33 -18.11 -31.06
N GLU A 382 -3.73 -19.26 -30.73
CA GLU A 382 -3.95 -19.98 -29.48
C GLU A 382 -3.42 -19.20 -28.28
N ALA A 383 -2.26 -18.57 -28.41
CA ALA A 383 -1.73 -17.66 -27.40
C ALA A 383 -2.65 -16.45 -27.16
N ALA A 384 -3.19 -15.86 -28.23
CA ALA A 384 -4.14 -14.74 -28.12
C ALA A 384 -5.44 -15.18 -27.46
N THR A 385 -5.97 -16.34 -27.84
CA THR A 385 -7.19 -16.93 -27.24
C THR A 385 -7.00 -17.20 -25.75
N ALA A 386 -5.86 -17.79 -25.37
CA ALA A 386 -5.50 -18.04 -23.98
C ALA A 386 -5.39 -16.73 -23.18
N MET A 387 -4.68 -15.72 -23.69
CA MET A 387 -4.51 -14.44 -22.98
C MET A 387 -5.82 -13.67 -22.86
N HIS A 388 -6.67 -13.67 -23.89
CA HIS A 388 -7.99 -13.04 -23.80
C HIS A 388 -8.85 -13.66 -22.69
N ALA A 389 -8.96 -14.99 -22.67
CA ALA A 389 -9.70 -15.70 -21.64
C ALA A 389 -9.04 -15.60 -20.25
N ALA A 390 -7.72 -15.39 -20.19
CA ALA A 390 -7.04 -15.11 -18.93
C ALA A 390 -7.47 -13.76 -18.35
N LEU A 391 -7.44 -12.71 -19.16
CA LEU A 391 -7.85 -11.38 -18.71
C LEU A 391 -9.35 -11.32 -18.37
N ASP A 392 -10.19 -12.06 -19.09
CA ASP A 392 -11.61 -12.21 -18.76
C ASP A 392 -11.83 -12.81 -17.35
N ASP A 393 -11.21 -13.96 -17.04
CA ASP A 393 -11.28 -14.59 -15.71
C ASP A 393 -10.65 -13.70 -14.62
N PHE A 394 -9.56 -12.99 -14.93
CA PHE A 394 -8.93 -12.04 -14.01
C PHE A 394 -9.91 -10.93 -13.60
N VAL A 395 -10.61 -10.34 -14.57
CA VAL A 395 -11.62 -9.30 -14.32
C VAL A 395 -12.84 -9.86 -13.59
N ALA A 396 -13.33 -11.04 -14.00
CA ALA A 396 -14.49 -11.70 -13.41
C ALA A 396 -14.28 -12.02 -11.91
N ARG A 397 -13.03 -12.30 -11.50
CA ARG A 397 -12.64 -12.52 -10.10
C ARG A 397 -12.41 -11.23 -9.30
N GLY A 398 -12.67 -10.06 -9.89
CA GLY A 398 -12.54 -8.78 -9.23
C GLY A 398 -11.13 -8.17 -9.23
N TYR A 399 -10.16 -8.74 -9.97
CA TYR A 399 -8.84 -8.13 -10.06
C TYR A 399 -8.84 -6.85 -10.91
N ARG A 400 -7.86 -5.97 -10.65
CA ARG A 400 -7.65 -4.67 -11.28
C ARG A 400 -6.18 -4.49 -11.66
N ALA A 401 -5.92 -3.92 -12.83
CA ALA A 401 -4.56 -3.69 -13.30
C ALA A 401 -3.81 -2.66 -12.43
N GLU A 402 -4.55 -1.71 -11.85
CA GLU A 402 -4.03 -0.65 -10.99
C GLU A 402 -3.44 -1.17 -9.67
N LEU A 403 -3.88 -2.36 -9.23
CA LEU A 403 -3.40 -3.03 -8.02
C LEU A 403 -2.30 -4.05 -8.31
N LEU A 404 -1.93 -4.27 -9.59
CA LEU A 404 -0.94 -5.27 -9.98
C LEU A 404 0.47 -4.67 -10.03
N PHE A 405 0.96 -4.20 -8.89
CA PHE A 405 2.29 -3.61 -8.76
C PHE A 405 3.35 -4.56 -8.15
N ASP A 406 2.95 -5.74 -7.65
CA ASP A 406 3.89 -6.81 -7.31
C ASP A 406 4.35 -7.54 -8.58
N GLN A 407 5.58 -7.27 -9.01
CA GLN A 407 6.12 -7.78 -10.27
C GLN A 407 6.37 -9.29 -10.24
N ASP A 408 6.75 -9.83 -9.09
CA ASP A 408 7.01 -11.26 -8.93
C ASP A 408 5.72 -12.07 -9.05
N LEU A 409 4.62 -11.56 -8.48
CA LEU A 409 3.29 -12.14 -8.64
C LEU A 409 2.78 -11.99 -10.07
N ALA A 410 2.91 -10.80 -10.68
CA ALA A 410 2.54 -10.62 -12.08
C ALA A 410 3.29 -11.59 -13.02
N GLU A 411 4.58 -11.84 -12.75
CA GLU A 411 5.37 -12.83 -13.49
C GLU A 411 4.90 -14.27 -13.20
N ALA A 412 4.57 -14.60 -11.94
CA ALA A 412 3.99 -15.89 -11.55
C ALA A 412 2.64 -16.13 -12.23
N TYR A 413 1.83 -15.09 -12.44
CA TYR A 413 0.57 -15.17 -13.18
C TYR A 413 0.79 -15.47 -14.68
N GLY A 414 1.99 -15.24 -15.19
CA GLY A 414 2.28 -15.36 -16.62
C GLY A 414 1.83 -14.15 -17.43
N PHE A 415 1.73 -12.97 -16.81
CA PHE A 415 1.27 -11.76 -17.47
C PHE A 415 2.30 -11.15 -18.44
N PRO A 416 1.85 -10.33 -19.40
CA PRO A 416 2.60 -10.05 -20.62
C PRO A 416 3.82 -9.13 -20.42
N LEU A 417 3.93 -8.40 -19.29
CA LEU A 417 5.00 -7.43 -19.06
C LEU A 417 6.39 -8.08 -19.12
N GLY A 418 6.62 -9.14 -18.33
CA GLY A 418 7.90 -9.84 -18.32
C GLY A 418 8.23 -10.52 -19.66
N ALA A 419 7.21 -11.01 -20.37
CA ALA A 419 7.40 -11.59 -21.70
C ALA A 419 7.78 -10.53 -22.75
N MET A 420 7.18 -9.34 -22.69
CA MET A 420 7.47 -8.20 -23.56
C MET A 420 8.88 -7.67 -23.33
N THR A 421 9.26 -7.41 -22.08
CA THR A 421 10.61 -6.91 -21.74
C THR A 421 11.69 -7.91 -22.13
N ALA A 422 11.45 -9.21 -21.92
CA ALA A 422 12.37 -10.25 -22.36
C ALA A 422 12.49 -10.33 -23.90
N ALA A 423 11.39 -10.13 -24.64
CA ALA A 423 11.43 -10.07 -26.11
C ALA A 423 12.21 -8.85 -26.61
N LEU A 424 11.98 -7.66 -26.03
CA LEU A 424 12.71 -6.43 -26.32
C LEU A 424 14.21 -6.59 -26.04
N GLY A 425 14.58 -7.16 -24.89
CA GLY A 425 15.97 -7.42 -24.53
C GLY A 425 16.70 -8.38 -25.47
N ARG A 426 15.98 -9.29 -26.15
CA ARG A 426 16.51 -10.15 -27.21
C ARG A 426 16.48 -9.53 -28.61
N GLY A 427 15.89 -8.34 -28.77
CA GLY A 427 15.64 -7.72 -30.07
C GLY A 427 14.56 -8.42 -30.91
N ASP A 428 13.73 -9.27 -30.31
CA ASP A 428 12.62 -9.95 -30.99
C ASP A 428 11.38 -9.03 -31.05
N VAL A 429 11.40 -8.11 -32.01
CA VAL A 429 10.35 -7.10 -32.21
C VAL A 429 8.99 -7.73 -32.54
N GLN A 430 8.97 -8.92 -33.16
CA GLN A 430 7.72 -9.60 -33.50
C GLN A 430 7.03 -10.14 -32.26
N SER A 431 7.77 -10.86 -31.39
CA SER A 431 7.21 -11.32 -30.12
C SER A 431 6.87 -10.14 -29.20
N ALA A 432 7.68 -9.08 -29.19
CA ALA A 432 7.36 -7.87 -28.44
C ALA A 432 6.06 -7.22 -28.94
N GLY A 433 5.82 -7.19 -30.26
CA GLY A 433 4.59 -6.69 -30.85
C GLY A 433 3.35 -7.48 -30.43
N PHE A 434 3.44 -8.81 -30.37
CA PHE A 434 2.36 -9.64 -29.83
C PHE A 434 2.02 -9.27 -28.38
N TRP A 435 3.04 -9.10 -27.52
CA TRP A 435 2.82 -8.76 -26.11
C TRP A 435 2.37 -7.32 -25.87
N ALA A 436 2.73 -6.40 -26.76
CA ALA A 436 2.44 -4.97 -26.61
C ALA A 436 0.94 -4.67 -26.50
N ASP A 437 0.09 -5.35 -27.26
CA ASP A 437 -1.38 -5.15 -27.19
C ASP A 437 -1.94 -5.59 -25.83
N TRP A 438 -1.44 -6.70 -25.27
CA TRP A 438 -1.85 -7.17 -23.94
C TRP A 438 -1.32 -6.29 -22.81
N VAL A 439 -0.07 -5.83 -22.91
CA VAL A 439 0.49 -4.84 -21.97
C VAL A 439 -0.30 -3.54 -22.02
N TYR A 440 -0.78 -3.12 -23.19
CA TYR A 440 -1.60 -1.91 -23.33
C TYR A 440 -2.95 -1.99 -22.62
N LEU A 441 -3.61 -3.15 -22.63
CA LEU A 441 -4.85 -3.36 -21.86
C LEU A 441 -4.62 -3.22 -20.35
N LEU A 442 -3.47 -3.69 -19.86
CA LEU A 442 -3.07 -3.59 -18.45
C LEU A 442 -2.37 -2.27 -18.09
N ALA A 443 -2.09 -1.41 -19.08
CA ALA A 443 -1.24 -0.25 -18.84
C ALA A 443 -1.98 0.88 -18.13
N THR A 444 -1.52 1.20 -16.92
CA THR A 444 -2.08 2.22 -16.03
C THR A 444 -0.96 3.09 -15.44
N PRO A 445 -1.21 4.39 -15.14
CA PRO A 445 -0.25 5.23 -14.41
C PRO A 445 0.18 4.66 -13.05
N ALA A 446 -0.66 3.83 -12.43
CA ALA A 446 -0.35 3.18 -11.14
C ALA A 446 0.77 2.13 -11.26
N VAL A 447 0.98 1.55 -12.45
CA VAL A 447 2.03 0.56 -12.73
C VAL A 447 2.94 1.12 -13.84
N PRO A 448 3.84 2.07 -13.52
CA PRO A 448 4.59 2.84 -14.53
C PRO A 448 5.47 1.96 -15.43
N GLN A 449 5.81 0.74 -15.01
CA GLN A 449 6.60 -0.22 -15.77
C GLN A 449 5.90 -0.66 -17.06
N THR A 450 4.56 -0.76 -17.08
CA THR A 450 3.84 -1.11 -18.31
C THR A 450 3.93 0.02 -19.34
N GLN A 451 3.77 1.28 -18.92
CA GLN A 451 3.93 2.45 -19.79
C GLN A 451 5.37 2.59 -20.29
N ALA A 452 6.35 2.32 -19.43
CA ALA A 452 7.76 2.32 -19.80
C ALA A 452 8.08 1.26 -20.88
N ALA A 453 7.57 0.04 -20.73
CA ALA A 453 7.75 -1.04 -21.73
C ALA A 453 7.13 -0.68 -23.10
N LEU A 454 5.94 -0.06 -23.11
CA LEU A 454 5.32 0.42 -24.35
C LEU A 454 6.13 1.55 -25.00
N ALA A 455 6.68 2.48 -24.21
CA ALA A 455 7.54 3.55 -24.70
C ALA A 455 8.86 3.03 -25.28
N GLU A 456 9.44 1.99 -24.67
CA GLU A 456 10.62 1.30 -25.15
C GLU A 456 10.34 0.57 -26.48
N TYR A 457 9.21 -0.15 -26.57
CA TYR A 457 8.78 -0.76 -27.83
C TYR A 457 8.58 0.27 -28.96
N ALA A 458 7.97 1.41 -28.65
CA ALA A 458 7.88 2.53 -29.58
C ALA A 458 9.27 3.04 -30.03
N ALA A 459 10.28 3.02 -29.16
CA ALA A 459 11.64 3.39 -29.50
C ALA A 459 12.31 2.36 -30.43
N TYR A 460 12.11 1.07 -30.19
CA TYR A 460 12.57 0.00 -31.10
C TYR A 460 11.96 0.12 -32.49
N LEU A 461 10.64 0.31 -32.60
CA LEU A 461 9.97 0.54 -33.88
C LEU A 461 10.53 1.75 -34.63
N ARG A 462 10.93 2.81 -33.90
CA ARG A 462 11.58 3.97 -34.50
C ARG A 462 12.94 3.64 -35.08
N ALA A 463 13.74 2.86 -34.35
CA ALA A 463 15.07 2.44 -34.76
C ALA A 463 15.01 1.55 -36.01
N ASP A 464 13.97 0.72 -36.13
CA ASP A 464 13.68 -0.13 -37.29
C ASP A 464 13.05 0.62 -38.48
N GLY A 465 12.85 1.94 -38.37
CA GLY A 465 12.29 2.78 -39.44
C GLY A 465 10.75 2.81 -39.50
N GLN A 466 10.04 2.11 -38.62
CA GLN A 466 8.59 2.06 -38.53
C GLN A 466 8.01 3.28 -37.78
N ARG A 467 8.15 4.48 -38.38
CA ARG A 467 7.84 5.76 -37.72
C ARG A 467 6.38 5.92 -37.32
N GLU A 468 5.43 5.49 -38.15
CA GLU A 468 3.99 5.62 -37.87
C GLU A 468 3.57 4.75 -36.70
N ALA A 469 3.96 3.47 -36.71
CA ALA A 469 3.76 2.55 -35.59
C ALA A 469 4.42 3.06 -34.30
N SER A 470 5.66 3.57 -34.39
CA SER A 470 6.35 4.21 -33.26
C SER A 470 5.56 5.37 -32.66
N ASN A 471 4.96 6.23 -33.49
CA ASN A 471 4.17 7.35 -32.99
C ASN A 471 2.89 6.88 -32.30
N LEU A 472 2.18 5.91 -32.87
CA LEU A 472 0.99 5.30 -32.26
C LEU A 472 1.31 4.71 -30.88
N TRP A 473 2.36 3.87 -30.79
CA TRP A 473 2.73 3.24 -29.53
C TRP A 473 3.25 4.22 -28.48
N ARG A 474 3.88 5.31 -28.92
CA ARG A 474 4.28 6.39 -28.01
C ARG A 474 3.09 7.18 -27.48
N GLU A 475 2.03 7.35 -28.27
CA GLU A 475 0.77 7.95 -27.82
C GLU A 475 0.09 7.04 -26.81
N ARG A 476 -0.08 5.75 -27.14
CA ARG A 476 -0.59 4.71 -26.23
C ARG A 476 0.15 4.65 -24.89
N ALA A 477 1.48 4.77 -24.92
CA ALA A 477 2.31 4.78 -23.71
C ALA A 477 2.09 6.01 -22.81
N ARG A 478 1.55 7.11 -23.34
CA ARG A 478 1.31 8.38 -22.62
C ARG A 478 -0.14 8.60 -22.23
N GLU A 479 -1.07 7.87 -22.84
CA GLU A 479 -2.48 7.90 -22.45
C GLU A 479 -2.62 7.61 -20.94
N GLY A 480 -3.50 8.37 -20.29
CA GLY A 480 -3.71 8.29 -18.84
C GLY A 480 -2.61 8.95 -17.99
N ALA A 481 -1.43 9.28 -18.55
CA ALA A 481 -0.33 9.94 -17.83
C ALA A 481 -0.56 11.46 -17.67
N GLY A 482 -1.74 11.83 -17.15
CA GLY A 482 -2.05 13.21 -16.79
C GLY A 482 -1.08 13.73 -15.73
N PHE A 483 -0.72 15.00 -15.82
CA PHE A 483 0.08 15.65 -14.78
C PHE A 483 -0.80 15.90 -13.55
N ASP A 484 -0.65 15.07 -12.52
CA ASP A 484 -1.16 15.37 -11.19
C ASP A 484 -0.04 15.99 -10.34
N LEU A 485 -0.22 17.27 -9.99
CA LEU A 485 0.70 18.00 -9.13
C LEU A 485 0.77 17.36 -7.73
N ALA A 486 -0.34 16.86 -7.19
CA ALA A 486 -0.39 16.28 -5.85
C ALA A 486 0.40 14.97 -5.81
N ALA A 487 0.15 14.05 -6.75
CA ALA A 487 0.95 12.84 -6.92
C ALA A 487 2.45 13.16 -7.16
N SER A 488 2.75 14.17 -7.98
CA SER A 488 4.14 14.58 -8.25
C SER A 488 4.86 15.09 -7.00
N VAL A 489 4.22 15.95 -6.22
CA VAL A 489 4.80 16.47 -4.95
C VAL A 489 4.98 15.34 -3.95
N ARG A 490 4.02 14.42 -3.85
CA ARG A 490 4.10 13.27 -2.96
C ARG A 490 5.21 12.30 -3.38
N LYS A 491 5.40 12.07 -4.68
CA LYS A 491 6.54 11.31 -5.22
C LYS A 491 7.87 11.96 -4.85
N VAL A 492 7.99 13.29 -5.01
CA VAL A 492 9.21 14.02 -4.57
C VAL A 492 9.42 13.86 -3.07
N ALA A 493 8.37 13.95 -2.25
CA ALA A 493 8.47 13.73 -0.81
C ALA A 493 8.92 12.29 -0.48
N LEU A 494 8.42 11.29 -1.23
CA LEU A 494 8.82 9.89 -1.10
C LEU A 494 10.29 9.69 -1.48
N ASP A 495 10.71 10.22 -2.62
CA ASP A 495 12.10 10.16 -3.10
C ASP A 495 13.05 10.84 -2.09
N VAL A 496 12.65 11.99 -1.54
CA VAL A 496 13.39 12.69 -0.48
C VAL A 496 13.41 11.86 0.82
N GLY A 497 12.30 11.27 1.23
CA GLY A 497 12.24 10.38 2.40
C GLY A 497 13.10 9.12 2.26
N ARG A 498 13.16 8.57 1.04
CA ARG A 498 13.99 7.40 0.68
C ARG A 498 15.48 7.69 0.66
N THR A 499 15.90 8.97 0.60
CA THR A 499 17.31 9.33 0.87
C THR A 499 17.76 8.89 2.27
N GLY A 500 16.82 8.70 3.19
CA GLY A 500 17.04 8.07 4.48
C GLY A 500 17.92 8.86 5.45
N TRP A 501 18.47 8.15 6.43
CA TRP A 501 19.40 8.71 7.42
C TRP A 501 20.63 9.35 6.78
N TYR A 502 21.01 8.94 5.58
CA TYR A 502 22.08 9.56 4.81
C TYR A 502 21.83 11.06 4.59
N GLY A 503 20.61 11.45 4.16
CA GLY A 503 20.27 12.87 3.97
C GLY A 503 20.33 13.66 5.28
N VAL A 504 19.85 13.06 6.38
CA VAL A 504 19.91 13.68 7.72
C VAL A 504 21.36 13.90 8.17
N VAL A 505 22.21 12.88 8.02
CA VAL A 505 23.64 12.97 8.38
C VAL A 505 24.35 14.02 7.54
N ALA A 506 24.08 14.10 6.23
CA ALA A 506 24.65 15.13 5.36
C ALA A 506 24.28 16.55 5.86
N ILE A 507 23.03 16.80 6.24
CA ILE A 507 22.62 18.09 6.79
C ILE A 507 23.34 18.38 8.13
N LEU A 508 23.49 17.37 9.00
CA LEU A 508 24.21 17.52 10.27
C LEU A 508 25.72 17.78 10.05
N VAL A 509 26.33 17.18 9.04
CA VAL A 509 27.71 17.45 8.63
C VAL A 509 27.86 18.89 8.11
N ALA A 510 26.92 19.36 7.29
CA ALA A 510 26.88 20.76 6.85
C ALA A 510 26.75 21.73 8.04
N LEU A 511 25.90 21.41 9.03
CA LEU A 511 25.75 22.18 10.26
C LEU A 511 27.04 22.20 11.10
N LEU A 512 27.70 21.04 11.25
CA LEU A 512 28.97 20.94 11.96
C LEU A 512 30.07 21.77 11.27
N ALA A 513 30.17 21.67 9.94
CA ALA A 513 31.09 22.46 9.15
C ALA A 513 30.85 23.97 9.33
N LEU A 514 29.57 24.39 9.33
CA LEU A 514 29.17 25.76 9.63
C LEU A 514 29.62 26.19 11.02
N TYR A 515 29.41 25.39 12.06
CA TYR A 515 29.84 25.72 13.43
C TYR A 515 31.35 25.86 13.55
N VAL A 516 32.12 24.96 12.95
CA VAL A 516 33.59 25.03 12.96
C VAL A 516 34.06 26.32 12.29
N ALA A 517 33.47 26.69 11.15
CA ALA A 517 33.79 27.95 10.46
C ALA A 517 33.38 29.19 11.28
N LEU A 518 32.18 29.21 11.87
CA LEU A 518 31.71 30.34 12.68
C LEU A 518 32.51 30.49 13.98
N ALA A 519 32.91 29.40 14.63
CA ALA A 519 33.79 29.42 15.78
C ALA A 519 35.14 30.04 15.43
N ALA A 520 35.74 29.65 14.29
CA ALA A 520 36.97 30.26 13.79
C ALA A 520 36.80 31.75 13.41
N LYS A 521 35.65 32.12 12.83
CA LYS A 521 35.29 33.50 12.45
C LYS A 521 35.23 34.42 13.66
N TYR A 522 34.57 33.97 14.74
CA TYR A 522 34.26 34.81 15.91
C TYR A 522 35.19 34.62 17.10
N TRP A 523 36.25 33.81 16.96
CA TRP A 523 37.24 33.56 18.00
C TRP A 523 37.86 34.83 18.61
N ARG A 524 38.33 35.76 17.76
CA ARG A 524 38.98 37.00 18.22
C ARG A 524 38.02 37.97 18.94
N PRO A 525 36.83 38.30 18.38
CA PRO A 525 35.84 39.12 19.07
C PRO A 525 35.40 38.59 20.42
N GLN A 526 35.21 37.27 20.51
CA GLN A 526 34.81 36.61 21.74
C GLN A 526 35.94 36.68 22.77
N THR A 527 37.19 36.43 22.36
CA THR A 527 38.36 36.56 23.25
C THR A 527 38.50 37.97 23.83
N LEU A 528 38.28 39.01 23.01
CA LEU A 528 38.34 40.40 23.47
C LEU A 528 37.20 40.73 24.44
N ASN A 529 35.97 40.28 24.16
CA ASN A 529 34.84 40.50 25.06
C ASN A 529 34.99 39.76 26.39
N LEU A 530 35.48 38.52 26.37
CA LEU A 530 35.73 37.74 27.59
C LEU A 530 36.80 38.43 28.45
N ARG A 531 37.92 38.86 27.84
CA ARG A 531 38.96 39.62 28.54
C ARG A 531 38.46 40.92 29.18
N ARG A 532 37.46 41.57 28.58
CA ARG A 532 36.88 42.84 29.07
C ARG A 532 35.84 42.66 30.17
N ARG A 533 35.06 41.57 30.17
CA ARG A 533 33.91 41.38 31.07
C ARG A 533 34.17 40.46 32.25
N SER A 534 35.03 39.46 32.14
CA SER A 534 35.33 38.56 33.25
C SER A 534 36.72 37.95 33.08
N GLY A 535 37.54 37.96 34.14
CA GLY A 535 38.83 37.26 34.15
C GLY A 535 38.72 35.74 33.92
N ASN A 536 37.51 35.18 33.90
CA ASN A 536 37.27 33.77 33.67
C ASN A 536 37.16 33.47 32.15
N THR A 537 38.19 32.81 31.62
CA THR A 537 38.32 32.44 30.19
C THR A 537 37.97 30.97 29.92
N GLY A 538 37.13 30.38 30.79
CA GLY A 538 36.78 28.96 30.75
C GLY A 538 36.21 28.50 29.40
N LEU A 539 36.40 27.21 29.10
CA LEU A 539 35.97 26.56 27.85
C LEU A 539 34.46 26.72 27.59
N GLY A 540 33.62 26.68 28.63
CA GLY A 540 32.17 26.85 28.50
C GLY A 540 31.75 28.21 27.93
N ALA A 541 32.48 29.29 28.25
CA ALA A 541 32.20 30.62 27.70
C ALA A 541 32.52 30.72 26.19
N ARG A 542 33.35 29.79 25.67
CA ARG A 542 33.70 29.70 24.25
C ARG A 542 32.61 29.03 23.40
N LEU A 543 31.79 28.17 24.00
CA LEU A 543 30.66 27.51 23.33
C LEU A 543 29.56 28.50 22.89
N PHE A 544 29.51 29.71 23.48
CA PHE A 544 28.57 30.77 23.11
C PHE A 544 29.01 31.63 21.91
N PHE A 545 29.87 31.10 21.01
CA PHE A 545 30.35 31.87 19.84
C PHE A 545 29.20 32.28 18.91
N LEU A 546 28.12 31.48 18.83
CA LEU A 546 26.93 31.80 18.04
C LEU A 546 26.29 33.14 18.44
N ARG A 547 26.44 33.60 19.70
CA ARG A 547 25.97 34.93 20.11
C ARG A 547 26.56 36.05 19.24
N TYR A 548 27.76 35.87 18.71
CA TYR A 548 28.49 36.83 17.88
C TYR A 548 28.15 36.73 16.39
N ALA A 549 27.45 35.66 15.98
CA ALA A 549 27.01 35.44 14.61
C ALA A 549 25.96 36.44 14.15
N THR A 550 25.85 36.62 12.83
CA THR A 550 24.79 37.44 12.22
C THR A 550 23.43 36.76 12.39
N PHE A 551 22.35 37.52 12.22
CA PHE A 551 21.01 36.95 12.20
C PHE A 551 20.87 35.90 11.09
N THR A 552 21.42 36.15 9.90
CA THR A 552 21.38 35.22 8.77
C THR A 552 22.13 33.93 9.05
N GLU A 553 23.33 33.98 9.63
CA GLU A 553 24.11 32.79 10.00
C GLU A 553 23.37 31.92 11.04
N LYS A 554 22.77 32.58 12.05
CA LYS A 554 21.95 31.88 13.06
C LYS A 554 20.70 31.28 12.44
N LEU A 555 20.05 32.01 11.54
CA LEU A 555 18.88 31.53 10.82
C LEU A 555 19.22 30.30 9.96
N VAL A 556 20.38 30.30 9.28
CA VAL A 556 20.85 29.14 8.51
C VAL A 556 21.04 27.92 9.43
N ALA A 557 21.65 28.09 10.61
CA ALA A 557 21.80 26.98 11.56
C ALA A 557 20.44 26.40 12.01
N VAL A 558 19.47 27.27 12.32
CA VAL A 558 18.10 26.87 12.66
C VAL A 558 17.42 26.17 11.48
N LEU A 559 17.56 26.69 10.26
CA LEU A 559 16.97 26.10 9.06
C LEU A 559 17.58 24.74 8.71
N LEU A 560 18.89 24.54 8.91
CA LEU A 560 19.53 23.23 8.74
C LEU A 560 19.00 22.22 9.77
N LEU A 561 18.81 22.62 11.03
CA LEU A 561 18.21 21.74 12.04
C LEU A 561 16.75 21.41 11.71
N ALA A 562 15.97 22.39 11.27
CA ALA A 562 14.59 22.16 10.81
C ALA A 562 14.55 21.25 9.57
N ALA A 563 15.47 21.41 8.62
CA ALA A 563 15.58 20.54 7.45
C ALA A 563 15.97 19.11 7.84
N ALA A 564 16.86 18.92 8.82
CA ALA A 564 17.19 17.60 9.36
C ALA A 564 15.97 16.92 10.00
N MET A 565 15.14 17.67 10.76
CA MET A 565 13.87 17.15 11.29
C MET A 565 12.89 16.79 10.19
N ALA A 566 12.73 17.66 9.19
CA ALA A 566 11.83 17.40 8.06
C ALA A 566 12.24 16.16 7.28
N LEU A 567 13.55 15.98 7.01
CA LEU A 567 14.06 14.77 6.38
C LEU A 567 13.85 13.53 7.24
N ALA A 568 14.08 13.62 8.56
CA ALA A 568 13.83 12.50 9.47
C ALA A 568 12.34 12.10 9.48
N ALA A 569 11.43 13.08 9.44
CA ALA A 569 9.99 12.85 9.35
C ALA A 569 9.58 12.19 8.02
N LEU A 570 10.08 12.71 6.90
CA LEU A 570 9.83 12.14 5.58
C LEU A 570 10.42 10.74 5.46
N HIS A 571 11.58 10.49 6.08
CA HIS A 571 12.18 9.17 6.13
C HIS A 571 11.32 8.18 6.92
N GLY A 572 10.86 8.57 8.12
CA GLY A 572 9.93 7.75 8.92
C GLY A 572 8.67 7.40 8.14
N TRP A 573 8.02 8.41 7.56
CA TRP A 573 6.83 8.25 6.72
C TRP A 573 7.07 7.35 5.51
N ALA A 574 8.16 7.56 4.75
CA ALA A 574 8.46 6.74 3.57
C ALA A 574 8.73 5.28 3.95
N ARG A 575 9.43 5.05 5.06
CA ARG A 575 9.73 3.70 5.57
C ARG A 575 8.49 2.95 6.05
N GLU A 576 7.58 3.64 6.71
CA GLU A 576 6.28 3.09 7.10
C GLU A 576 5.39 2.83 5.87
N GLY A 577 5.48 3.68 4.85
CA GLY A 577 4.88 3.40 3.55
C GLY A 577 5.52 2.19 2.85
N ASP A 578 6.81 1.93 3.05
CA ASP A 578 7.49 0.75 2.51
C ASP A 578 7.12 -0.56 3.23
N SER A 579 6.44 -0.52 4.39
CA SER A 579 5.82 -1.70 5.01
C SER A 579 4.44 -2.04 4.43
N LEU A 580 4.19 -1.62 3.19
CA LEU A 580 2.97 -1.96 2.47
C LEU A 580 2.82 -3.50 2.36
N PRO A 581 1.67 -4.06 2.74
CA PRO A 581 1.43 -5.49 2.59
C PRO A 581 1.56 -5.94 1.14
N ARG A 582 2.34 -6.99 0.90
CA ARG A 582 2.56 -7.57 -0.43
C ARG A 582 1.24 -7.94 -1.12
N ALA A 583 0.31 -8.53 -0.35
CA ALA A 583 -1.02 -8.92 -0.81
C ALA A 583 -1.80 -7.80 -1.53
N TRP A 584 -1.58 -6.54 -1.16
CA TRP A 584 -2.28 -5.41 -1.79
C TRP A 584 -1.77 -5.12 -3.21
N GLY A 585 -0.59 -5.63 -3.56
CA GLY A 585 0.00 -5.58 -4.89
C GLY A 585 -0.34 -6.78 -5.79
N SER A 586 -1.18 -7.70 -5.32
CA SER A 586 -1.59 -8.91 -6.06
C SER A 586 -2.57 -8.64 -7.21
N GLY A 587 -3.09 -7.42 -7.31
CA GLY A 587 -4.16 -7.08 -8.26
C GLY A 587 -5.56 -7.11 -7.66
N SER A 588 -5.77 -7.58 -6.42
CA SER A 588 -7.07 -7.51 -5.75
C SER A 588 -6.92 -7.20 -4.26
N LEU A 589 -7.80 -6.32 -3.74
CA LEU A 589 -7.92 -6.05 -2.30
C LEU A 589 -8.98 -6.93 -1.61
N ALA A 590 -9.67 -7.78 -2.37
CA ALA A 590 -10.68 -8.72 -1.86
C ALA A 590 -10.12 -10.12 -1.58
N SER A 591 -8.82 -10.36 -1.81
CA SER A 591 -8.20 -11.63 -1.42
C SER A 591 -8.11 -11.72 0.11
N VAL A 592 -8.22 -12.92 0.68
CA VAL A 592 -8.13 -13.12 2.13
C VAL A 592 -6.82 -12.56 2.72
N PRO A 593 -5.63 -12.75 2.11
CA PRO A 593 -4.41 -12.10 2.60
C PRO A 593 -4.48 -10.56 2.60
N ALA A 594 -5.15 -9.96 1.62
CA ALA A 594 -5.30 -8.51 1.54
C ALA A 594 -6.28 -7.98 2.59
N LEU A 595 -7.40 -8.70 2.83
CA LEU A 595 -8.37 -8.39 3.87
C LEU A 595 -7.77 -8.59 5.28
N ASP A 596 -6.99 -9.65 5.52
CA ASP A 596 -6.25 -9.86 6.77
C ASP A 596 -5.24 -8.73 7.02
N ALA A 597 -4.58 -8.24 5.97
CA ALA A 597 -3.69 -7.09 6.06
C ALA A 597 -4.45 -5.78 6.34
N LEU A 598 -5.63 -5.62 5.77
CA LEU A 598 -6.52 -4.48 6.00
C LEU A 598 -7.11 -4.47 7.42
N ALA A 599 -7.47 -5.63 7.97
CA ALA A 599 -7.96 -5.76 9.33
C ALA A 599 -6.92 -5.36 10.38
N ARG A 600 -5.63 -5.47 10.03
CA ARG A 600 -4.48 -5.01 10.84
C ARG A 600 -4.11 -3.54 10.60
N LEU A 601 -4.83 -2.84 9.73
CA LEU A 601 -4.59 -1.43 9.47
C LEU A 601 -5.16 -0.59 10.62
N ASP A 602 -4.27 -0.09 11.47
CA ASP A 602 -4.61 0.84 12.57
C ASP A 602 -4.91 2.28 12.09
N GLY A 603 -4.75 2.54 10.79
CA GLY A 603 -4.95 3.84 10.17
C GLY A 603 -6.38 4.36 10.35
N THR A 604 -6.49 5.63 10.73
CA THR A 604 -7.76 6.38 10.74
C THR A 604 -7.58 7.63 9.86
N GLY A 605 -8.45 7.82 8.89
CA GLY A 605 -8.39 8.95 7.96
C GLY A 605 -8.93 8.63 6.57
N SER A 606 -9.17 9.66 5.77
CA SER A 606 -9.83 9.55 4.46
C SER A 606 -9.21 8.51 3.53
N GLU A 607 -7.88 8.42 3.46
CA GLU A 607 -7.19 7.45 2.59
C GLU A 607 -7.40 6.01 3.09
N ALA A 608 -7.36 5.79 4.41
CA ALA A 608 -7.61 4.47 5.01
C ALA A 608 -9.07 4.05 4.84
N GLU A 609 -10.01 4.96 5.07
CA GLU A 609 -11.45 4.71 4.88
C GLU A 609 -11.80 4.45 3.41
N PHE A 610 -11.17 5.16 2.46
CA PHE A 610 -11.33 4.86 1.04
C PHE A 610 -10.85 3.44 0.70
N VAL A 611 -9.66 3.04 1.18
CA VAL A 611 -9.10 1.70 0.92
C VAL A 611 -9.99 0.63 1.55
N ARG A 612 -10.48 0.84 2.78
CA ARG A 612 -11.48 -0.04 3.40
C ARG A 612 -12.73 -0.16 2.55
N GLY A 613 -13.34 0.97 2.17
CA GLY A 613 -14.54 0.98 1.35
C GLY A 613 -14.36 0.24 0.02
N PHE A 614 -13.20 0.40 -0.63
CA PHE A 614 -12.88 -0.32 -1.86
C PHE A 614 -12.71 -1.82 -1.66
N ALA A 615 -12.02 -2.24 -0.61
CA ALA A 615 -11.82 -3.66 -0.31
C ALA A 615 -13.15 -4.35 0.01
N GLU A 616 -13.98 -3.72 0.86
CA GLU A 616 -15.31 -4.22 1.24
C GLU A 616 -16.27 -4.28 0.04
N GLN A 617 -16.28 -3.24 -0.82
CA GLN A 617 -17.08 -3.28 -2.05
C GLN A 617 -16.61 -4.41 -2.97
N SER A 618 -15.30 -4.63 -3.05
CA SER A 618 -14.72 -5.67 -3.92
C SER A 618 -14.95 -7.08 -3.40
N SER A 619 -15.16 -7.27 -2.09
CA SER A 619 -15.53 -8.55 -1.47
C SER A 619 -17.05 -8.80 -1.45
N GLY A 620 -17.86 -7.82 -1.89
CA GLY A 620 -19.32 -7.88 -1.86
C GLY A 620 -19.95 -7.50 -0.53
N ALA A 621 -19.18 -6.91 0.39
CA ALA A 621 -19.65 -6.40 1.67
C ALA A 621 -20.14 -4.93 1.52
N ASP A 622 -21.30 -4.78 0.87
CA ASP A 622 -21.84 -3.47 0.47
C ASP A 622 -22.11 -2.52 1.66
N ASP A 623 -22.65 -3.05 2.77
CA ASP A 623 -22.95 -2.23 3.96
C ASP A 623 -21.68 -1.66 4.62
N PRO A 624 -20.67 -2.49 4.98
CA PRO A 624 -19.36 -1.98 5.43
C PRO A 624 -18.72 -1.02 4.44
N ALA A 625 -18.79 -1.30 3.13
CA ALA A 625 -18.24 -0.44 2.10
C ALA A 625 -18.88 0.96 2.12
N ALA A 626 -20.21 1.02 2.21
CA ALA A 626 -20.95 2.28 2.26
C ALA A 626 -20.64 3.08 3.53
N VAL A 627 -20.41 2.42 4.67
CA VAL A 627 -19.98 3.08 5.91
C VAL A 627 -18.60 3.70 5.73
N ALA A 628 -17.63 2.93 5.23
CA ALA A 628 -16.27 3.40 5.03
C ALA A 628 -16.19 4.56 4.02
N TYR A 629 -16.90 4.49 2.89
CA TYR A 629 -16.93 5.60 1.93
C TYR A 629 -17.55 6.89 2.49
N ARG A 630 -18.56 6.79 3.37
CA ARG A 630 -19.09 7.98 4.07
C ARG A 630 -18.09 8.52 5.09
N ALA A 631 -17.34 7.65 5.77
CA ALA A 631 -16.30 8.04 6.73
C ALA A 631 -15.11 8.75 6.05
N ALA A 632 -14.88 8.50 4.75
CA ALA A 632 -13.89 9.24 3.96
C ALA A 632 -14.26 10.72 3.72
N GLY A 633 -15.50 11.14 3.97
CA GLY A 633 -15.93 12.53 3.89
C GLY A 633 -16.06 13.07 2.45
N ASP A 634 -15.56 14.29 2.19
CA ASP A 634 -15.61 14.96 0.87
C ASP A 634 -14.52 14.45 -0.11
N ASP A 635 -14.03 13.21 0.05
CA ASP A 635 -13.14 12.60 -0.95
C ASP A 635 -13.94 12.26 -2.22
N ALA A 636 -13.61 12.92 -3.32
CA ALA A 636 -14.32 12.77 -4.59
C ALA A 636 -14.32 11.33 -5.13
N ASP A 637 -13.25 10.59 -4.88
CA ASP A 637 -13.10 9.22 -5.35
C ASP A 637 -13.98 8.28 -4.50
N ALA A 638 -14.04 8.49 -3.17
CA ALA A 638 -14.95 7.77 -2.28
C ALA A 638 -16.43 8.04 -2.63
N VAL A 639 -16.77 9.31 -2.88
CA VAL A 639 -18.13 9.71 -3.28
C VAL A 639 -18.54 9.07 -4.61
N ASN A 640 -17.63 8.98 -5.60
CA ASN A 640 -17.91 8.26 -6.83
C ASN A 640 -18.20 6.77 -6.59
N ASN A 641 -17.36 6.10 -5.81
CA ASN A 641 -17.52 4.67 -5.57
C ASN A 641 -18.77 4.37 -4.73
N LEU A 642 -19.11 5.24 -3.78
CA LEU A 642 -20.40 5.18 -3.07
C LEU A 642 -21.58 5.34 -4.04
N GLY A 643 -21.47 6.24 -5.02
CA GLY A 643 -22.45 6.36 -6.11
C GLY A 643 -22.60 5.08 -6.92
N ALA A 644 -21.48 4.41 -7.23
CA ALA A 644 -21.46 3.12 -7.93
C ALA A 644 -22.10 2.00 -7.12
N LEU A 645 -21.83 1.98 -5.82
CA LEU A 645 -22.38 1.02 -4.88
C LEU A 645 -23.91 1.18 -4.71
N LEU A 646 -24.39 2.42 -4.63
CA LEU A 646 -25.81 2.73 -4.39
C LEU A 646 -26.64 2.92 -5.66
N GLY A 647 -26.00 3.01 -6.83
CA GLY A 647 -26.66 3.38 -8.10
C GLY A 647 -27.16 4.82 -8.13
N ASP A 648 -26.53 5.75 -7.40
CA ASP A 648 -27.01 7.13 -7.23
C ASP A 648 -26.23 8.14 -8.10
N GLN A 649 -26.91 8.70 -9.10
CA GLN A 649 -26.35 9.71 -10.00
C GLN A 649 -26.02 11.04 -9.32
N ALA A 650 -26.70 11.40 -8.23
CA ALA A 650 -26.42 12.63 -7.49
C ALA A 650 -25.00 12.59 -6.88
N LEU A 651 -24.56 11.41 -6.46
CA LEU A 651 -23.21 11.21 -5.94
C LEU A 651 -22.15 11.34 -7.03
N TYR A 652 -22.38 10.84 -8.25
CA TYR A 652 -21.46 11.09 -9.36
C TYR A 652 -21.34 12.58 -9.70
N GLN A 653 -22.46 13.31 -9.69
CA GLN A 653 -22.43 14.76 -9.88
C GLN A 653 -21.64 15.44 -8.77
N ARG A 654 -21.85 15.05 -7.51
CA ARG A 654 -21.09 15.58 -6.37
C ARG A 654 -19.59 15.29 -6.49
N ALA A 655 -19.21 14.09 -6.92
CA ALA A 655 -17.81 13.74 -7.16
C ALA A 655 -17.17 14.64 -8.23
N LEU A 656 -17.91 14.98 -9.30
CA LEU A 656 -17.44 15.93 -10.33
C LEU A 656 -17.37 17.38 -9.85
N GLU A 657 -18.20 17.79 -8.89
CA GLU A 657 -18.10 19.09 -8.22
C GLU A 657 -16.83 19.19 -7.36
N LEU A 658 -16.50 18.11 -6.65
CA LEU A 658 -15.30 18.02 -5.81
C LEU A 658 -14.01 17.90 -6.64
N LYS A 659 -14.04 17.11 -7.72
CA LYS A 659 -12.91 16.87 -8.63
C LYS A 659 -13.35 16.94 -10.09
N PRO A 660 -13.32 18.15 -10.69
CA PRO A 660 -13.63 18.32 -12.11
C PRO A 660 -12.70 17.46 -12.97
N GLY A 661 -13.27 16.67 -13.87
CA GLY A 661 -12.50 15.76 -14.74
C GLY A 661 -12.22 14.39 -14.14
N LEU A 662 -12.87 14.00 -13.03
CA LEU A 662 -12.84 12.62 -12.55
C LEU A 662 -13.44 11.68 -13.61
N GLY A 663 -12.57 10.90 -14.27
CA GLY A 663 -12.94 10.06 -15.41
C GLY A 663 -14.00 9.01 -15.06
N ALA A 664 -13.87 8.36 -13.90
CA ALA A 664 -14.84 7.36 -13.43
C ALA A 664 -16.25 7.96 -13.28
N ALA A 665 -16.38 9.11 -12.60
CA ALA A 665 -17.67 9.78 -12.44
C ALA A 665 -18.23 10.31 -13.77
N SER A 666 -17.36 10.74 -14.70
CA SER A 666 -17.79 11.17 -16.03
C SER A 666 -18.34 10.00 -16.87
N PHE A 667 -17.69 8.84 -16.79
CA PHE A 667 -18.16 7.60 -17.42
C PHE A 667 -19.49 7.13 -16.81
N ASN A 668 -19.60 7.11 -15.48
CA ASN A 668 -20.81 6.70 -14.76
C ASN A 668 -22.01 7.62 -15.08
N MET A 669 -21.76 8.87 -15.48
CA MET A 669 -22.75 9.82 -15.97
C MET A 669 -23.04 9.73 -17.48
N GLY A 670 -22.41 8.80 -18.20
CA GLY A 670 -22.52 8.64 -19.66
C GLY A 670 -21.89 9.76 -20.47
N ARG A 671 -20.90 10.48 -19.91
CA ARG A 671 -20.28 11.68 -20.53
C ARG A 671 -18.87 11.41 -21.09
N ALA A 672 -18.29 10.26 -20.80
CA ALA A 672 -16.94 9.88 -21.21
C ALA A 672 -16.85 8.37 -21.43
N GLU A 673 -15.74 7.93 -22.04
CA GLU A 673 -15.38 6.51 -22.15
C GLU A 673 -14.85 5.96 -20.81
N ASN A 674 -14.84 4.63 -20.66
CA ASN A 674 -14.36 3.99 -19.43
C ASN A 674 -12.85 4.26 -19.27
N PRO A 675 -12.40 4.83 -18.13
CA PRO A 675 -10.99 5.15 -17.93
C PRO A 675 -10.08 3.91 -17.85
N SER A 676 -10.62 2.74 -17.50
CA SER A 676 -9.87 1.48 -17.47
C SER A 676 -10.08 0.70 -18.76
N ARG A 677 -9.02 0.57 -19.57
CA ARG A 677 -9.06 -0.18 -20.83
C ARG A 677 -9.39 -1.66 -20.62
N LEU A 678 -8.91 -2.23 -19.53
CA LEU A 678 -9.20 -3.59 -19.14
C LEU A 678 -10.70 -3.76 -18.86
N MET A 679 -11.30 -2.87 -18.05
CA MET A 679 -12.74 -2.92 -17.79
C MET A 679 -13.55 -2.64 -19.06
N ALA A 680 -13.13 -1.70 -19.90
CA ALA A 680 -13.79 -1.43 -21.18
C ALA A 680 -13.85 -2.67 -22.08
N ALA A 681 -12.85 -3.56 -22.02
CA ALA A 681 -12.78 -4.76 -22.84
C ALA A 681 -13.59 -5.95 -22.28
N PHE A 682 -13.57 -6.15 -20.96
CA PHE A 682 -14.10 -7.38 -20.32
C PHE A 682 -15.31 -7.14 -19.39
N ALA A 683 -15.57 -5.91 -19.00
CA ALA A 683 -16.72 -5.53 -18.16
C ALA A 683 -17.26 -4.13 -18.57
N PRO A 684 -17.67 -3.92 -19.83
CA PRO A 684 -17.99 -2.59 -20.36
C PRO A 684 -19.18 -1.92 -19.67
N ASP A 685 -20.13 -2.72 -19.16
CA ASP A 685 -21.36 -2.24 -18.51
C ASP A 685 -21.18 -2.03 -17.00
N ALA A 686 -20.05 -2.44 -16.42
CA ALA A 686 -19.79 -2.25 -15.00
C ALA A 686 -19.56 -0.76 -14.68
N PRO A 687 -20.11 -0.24 -13.57
CA PRO A 687 -19.77 1.10 -13.10
C PRO A 687 -18.25 1.26 -12.94
N ALA A 688 -17.70 2.37 -13.41
CA ALA A 688 -16.29 2.68 -13.22
C ALA A 688 -16.04 3.05 -11.76
N LEU A 689 -15.21 2.23 -11.11
CA LEU A 689 -14.68 2.51 -9.79
C LEU A 689 -13.35 3.25 -9.92
N VAL A 690 -13.08 4.15 -8.97
CA VAL A 690 -11.72 4.62 -8.73
C VAL A 690 -11.01 3.56 -7.89
N VAL A 691 -9.92 3.01 -8.43
CA VAL A 691 -9.09 2.01 -7.75
C VAL A 691 -7.97 2.74 -7.01
N PRO A 692 -7.64 2.37 -5.74
CA PRO A 692 -6.49 2.99 -5.06
C PRO A 692 -5.19 2.62 -5.78
N ASP A 693 -4.35 3.61 -6.04
CA ASP A 693 -2.99 3.38 -6.52
C ASP A 693 -2.03 3.08 -5.35
N GLU A 694 -0.82 2.59 -5.66
CA GLU A 694 0.21 2.30 -4.66
C GLU A 694 0.47 3.49 -3.72
N THR A 695 0.36 4.71 -4.27
CA THR A 695 0.61 5.94 -3.53
C THR A 695 -0.45 6.22 -2.47
N ARG A 696 -1.73 6.02 -2.80
CA ARG A 696 -2.85 6.10 -1.87
C ARG A 696 -2.79 4.97 -0.85
N LEU A 697 -2.47 3.74 -1.27
CA LEU A 697 -2.30 2.60 -0.35
C LEU A 697 -1.21 2.87 0.70
N ARG A 698 -0.05 3.42 0.29
CA ARG A 698 1.00 3.86 1.22
C ARG A 698 0.52 4.95 2.18
N SER A 699 -0.32 5.86 1.69
CA SER A 699 -0.89 6.94 2.51
C SER A 699 -1.95 6.43 3.48
N ALA A 700 -2.64 5.33 3.16
CA ALA A 700 -3.55 4.65 4.10
C ALA A 700 -2.77 4.01 5.27
N VAL A 701 -1.59 3.45 5.00
CA VAL A 701 -0.70 2.85 6.03
C VAL A 701 0.00 3.93 6.86
N ALA A 702 0.72 4.85 6.22
CA ALA A 702 1.63 5.79 6.88
C ALA A 702 1.02 7.17 7.16
N GLY A 703 -0.24 7.39 6.76
CA GLY A 703 -0.82 8.73 6.70
C GLY A 703 -0.20 9.59 5.59
N THR A 704 -0.47 10.89 5.62
CA THR A 704 0.06 11.83 4.62
C THR A 704 1.40 12.42 5.05
N PHE A 705 2.29 12.70 4.09
CA PHE A 705 3.60 13.30 4.38
C PHE A 705 3.47 14.67 5.08
N GLN A 706 2.40 15.42 4.79
CA GLN A 706 2.11 16.69 5.47
C GLN A 706 1.84 16.46 6.95
N THR A 707 1.09 15.43 7.30
CA THR A 707 0.80 15.07 8.70
C THR A 707 2.08 14.64 9.42
N ALA A 708 2.94 13.85 8.76
CA ALA A 708 4.24 13.48 9.31
C ALA A 708 5.14 14.71 9.56
N LEU A 709 5.20 15.65 8.61
CA LEU A 709 5.95 16.89 8.77
C LEU A 709 5.37 17.76 9.90
N VAL A 710 4.07 18.00 9.91
CA VAL A 710 3.41 18.80 10.96
C VAL A 710 3.65 18.16 12.33
N GLY A 711 3.41 16.85 12.45
CA GLY A 711 3.62 16.08 13.67
C GLY A 711 5.05 16.21 14.22
N MET A 712 6.05 16.16 13.34
CA MET A 712 7.45 16.36 13.72
C MET A 712 7.73 17.75 14.31
N PHE A 713 7.04 18.79 13.86
CA PHE A 713 7.24 20.15 14.39
C PHE A 713 6.33 20.49 15.58
N THR A 714 5.14 19.88 15.68
CA THR A 714 4.21 20.09 16.80
C THR A 714 4.57 19.23 18.01
N ASN A 715 5.04 18.00 17.81
CA ASN A 715 5.50 17.10 18.85
C ASN A 715 6.82 16.41 18.44
N PRO A 716 7.95 17.15 18.46
CA PRO A 716 9.24 16.63 18.00
C PRO A 716 9.78 15.50 18.87
N TRP A 717 9.35 15.41 20.13
CA TRP A 717 9.72 14.30 21.00
C TRP A 717 9.11 12.99 20.50
N ALA A 718 7.78 12.94 20.33
CA ALA A 718 7.11 11.74 19.81
C ALA A 718 7.58 11.41 18.39
N GLY A 719 7.70 12.44 17.53
CA GLY A 719 8.14 12.26 16.15
C GLY A 719 9.53 11.64 16.02
N LEU A 720 10.52 12.08 16.82
CA LEU A 720 11.88 11.54 16.75
C LEU A 720 12.04 10.21 17.50
N THR A 721 11.35 10.02 18.63
CA THR A 721 11.46 8.78 19.41
C THR A 721 10.70 7.61 18.78
N GLY A 722 9.66 7.89 17.99
CA GLY A 722 8.89 6.91 17.22
C GLY A 722 9.52 6.51 15.87
N LEU A 723 10.66 7.08 15.47
CA LEU A 723 11.30 6.73 14.20
C LEU A 723 11.79 5.27 14.20
N ALA A 724 11.20 4.45 13.34
CA ALA A 724 11.63 3.09 13.09
C ALA A 724 12.97 3.05 12.31
N GLY A 725 13.69 1.93 12.40
CA GLY A 725 14.89 1.67 11.57
C GLY A 725 16.21 2.23 12.09
N VAL A 726 16.23 2.79 13.31
CA VAL A 726 17.48 3.13 13.99
C VAL A 726 18.06 1.87 14.63
N THR A 727 19.26 1.46 14.23
CA THR A 727 19.94 0.25 14.76
C THR A 727 20.53 0.43 16.16
N LEU A 728 20.36 1.60 16.76
CA LEU A 728 20.84 1.92 18.10
C LEU A 728 19.91 1.34 19.17
N PRO A 729 20.44 0.88 20.32
CA PRO A 729 19.62 0.63 21.49
C PRO A 729 18.76 1.84 21.86
N GLN A 730 17.51 1.60 22.29
CA GLN A 730 16.55 2.67 22.57
C GLN A 730 17.09 3.75 23.51
N TRP A 731 17.84 3.39 24.55
CA TRP A 731 18.45 4.36 25.47
C TRP A 731 19.48 5.26 24.78
N ALA A 732 20.28 4.73 23.85
CA ALA A 732 21.27 5.49 23.10
C ALA A 732 20.58 6.42 22.11
N TRP A 733 19.50 5.94 21.47
CA TRP A 733 18.67 6.77 20.62
C TRP A 733 18.04 7.94 21.38
N LEU A 734 17.50 7.70 22.57
CA LEU A 734 16.96 8.76 23.43
C LEU A 734 18.01 9.82 23.76
N ILE A 735 19.25 9.44 24.03
CA ILE A 735 20.35 10.40 24.26
C ILE A 735 20.58 11.26 23.02
N VAL A 736 20.59 10.66 21.82
CA VAL A 736 20.75 11.39 20.55
C VAL A 736 19.60 12.36 20.34
N VAL A 737 18.35 11.93 20.56
CA VAL A 737 17.16 12.79 20.44
C VAL A 737 17.21 13.96 21.41
N ILE A 738 17.51 13.70 22.70
CA ILE A 738 17.65 14.76 23.71
C ILE A 738 18.75 15.75 23.30
N ALA A 739 19.92 15.26 22.88
CA ALA A 739 21.02 16.10 22.45
C ALA A 739 20.65 16.97 21.23
N PHE A 740 19.94 16.38 20.25
CA PHE A 740 19.45 17.09 19.08
C PHE A 740 18.44 18.19 19.43
N LEU A 741 17.45 17.88 20.28
CA LEU A 741 16.44 18.85 20.70
C LEU A 741 17.04 19.98 21.54
N LEU A 742 17.97 19.68 22.43
CA LEU A 742 18.72 20.69 23.18
C LEU A 742 19.55 21.58 22.24
N LEU A 743 20.15 21.01 21.19
CA LEU A 743 20.88 21.76 20.18
C LEU A 743 19.95 22.68 19.37
N ALA A 744 18.76 22.20 18.98
CA ALA A 744 17.74 22.99 18.30
C ALA A 744 17.27 24.16 19.19
N LEU A 745 16.90 23.88 20.43
CA LEU A 745 16.50 24.88 21.41
C LEU A 745 17.59 25.94 21.62
N PHE A 746 18.84 25.50 21.78
CA PHE A 746 19.99 26.40 21.92
C PHE A 746 20.11 27.36 20.73
N ASN A 747 19.94 26.88 19.49
CA ASN A 747 20.02 27.73 18.30
C ASN A 747 18.86 28.71 18.19
N VAL A 748 17.64 28.29 18.53
CA VAL A 748 16.47 29.17 18.57
C VAL A 748 16.66 30.29 19.60
N VAL A 749 17.15 29.96 20.80
CA VAL A 749 17.49 30.97 21.81
C VAL A 749 18.60 31.91 21.31
N MET A 750 19.64 31.38 20.66
CA MET A 750 20.72 32.20 20.09
C MET A 750 20.24 33.12 18.97
N LEU A 751 19.23 32.72 18.19
CA LEU A 751 18.59 33.53 17.14
C LEU A 751 17.99 34.82 17.72
N LEU A 752 17.36 34.72 18.89
CA LEU A 752 16.71 35.85 19.58
C LEU A 752 17.72 36.77 20.28
N LEU A 753 18.91 36.27 20.63
CA LEU A 753 19.91 37.07 21.32
C LEU A 753 20.59 38.07 20.36
N PRO A 754 20.52 39.38 20.63
CA PRO A 754 21.10 40.38 19.75
C PRO A 754 22.63 40.27 19.72
N ARG A 755 23.16 40.49 18.52
CA ARG A 755 24.61 40.47 18.27
C ARG A 755 25.30 41.63 18.99
N PRO A 756 26.41 41.39 19.72
CA PRO A 756 27.22 42.47 20.28
C PRO A 756 27.74 43.41 19.18
N ARG A 757 27.66 44.74 19.41
CA ARG A 757 28.07 45.76 18.42
C ARG A 757 29.51 45.58 17.93
N GLU A 758 30.40 45.20 18.84
CA GLU A 758 31.82 44.96 18.55
C GLU A 758 32.02 43.87 17.47
N ALA A 759 31.16 42.86 17.40
CA ALA A 759 31.31 41.76 16.45
C ALA A 759 31.18 42.21 14.98
N ARG A 760 30.51 43.34 14.71
CA ARG A 760 30.11 43.78 13.36
C ARG A 760 31.29 43.97 12.41
N ASN A 761 32.42 44.47 12.92
CA ASN A 761 33.60 44.84 12.13
C ASN A 761 34.83 43.96 12.46
N ALA A 762 34.59 42.78 13.03
CA ALA A 762 35.64 41.86 13.41
C ALA A 762 36.49 41.39 12.21
N PRO A 763 37.83 41.40 12.31
CA PRO A 763 38.67 40.78 11.30
C PRO A 763 38.54 39.25 11.35
N ARG A 764 38.51 38.65 10.15
CA ARG A 764 38.48 37.20 9.94
C ARG A 764 39.86 36.60 10.25
N THR A 765 39.86 35.41 10.86
CA THR A 765 41.08 34.67 11.20
C THR A 765 41.65 33.93 9.98
N PRO A 766 42.96 33.64 9.92
CA PRO A 766 43.52 32.80 8.85
C PRO A 766 42.89 31.40 8.83
N LEU A 767 42.56 30.86 10.01
CA LEU A 767 41.85 29.59 10.14
C LEU A 767 40.47 29.63 9.48
N TYR A 768 39.70 30.72 9.65
CA TYR A 768 38.44 30.90 8.93
C TYR A 768 38.63 30.88 7.41
N HIS A 769 39.68 31.53 6.90
CA HIS A 769 39.95 31.55 5.47
C HIS A 769 40.29 30.16 4.91
N LEU A 770 41.07 29.37 5.65
CA LEU A 770 41.36 27.99 5.31
C LEU A 770 40.08 27.13 5.32
N LEU A 771 39.28 27.24 6.39
CA LEU A 771 38.02 26.50 6.52
C LEU A 771 37.00 26.89 5.44
N ALA A 772 36.93 28.17 5.05
CA ALA A 772 36.04 28.62 3.98
C ALA A 772 36.41 28.04 2.60
N ILE A 773 37.68 27.65 2.40
CA ILE A 773 38.14 26.96 1.17
C ILE A 773 37.86 25.45 1.29
N LEU A 774 38.19 24.84 2.43
CA LEU A 774 38.08 23.40 2.66
C LEU A 774 36.63 22.92 2.88
N LEU A 775 35.75 23.79 3.37
CA LEU A 775 34.35 23.49 3.68
C LEU A 775 33.47 24.41 2.82
N PRO A 776 33.12 23.98 1.59
CA PRO A 776 32.31 24.76 0.67
C PRO A 776 31.04 25.34 1.30
N GLY A 777 30.76 26.60 0.94
CA GLY A 777 29.58 27.32 1.42
C GLY A 777 29.71 27.98 2.79
N THR A 778 30.57 27.48 3.69
CA THR A 778 30.70 28.04 5.05
C THR A 778 31.21 29.49 5.06
N GLY A 779 31.99 29.87 4.04
CA GLY A 779 32.50 31.22 3.85
C GLY A 779 31.45 32.27 3.49
N GLN A 780 30.27 31.83 3.04
CA GLN A 780 29.14 32.62 2.56
C GLN A 780 27.85 32.30 3.32
N ALA A 781 27.97 31.80 4.56
CA ALA A 781 26.82 31.39 5.36
C ALA A 781 25.85 32.54 5.70
N ASP A 782 26.23 33.80 5.47
CA ASP A 782 25.34 34.95 5.55
C ASP A 782 24.49 35.20 4.30
N GLU A 783 24.70 34.42 3.23
CA GLU A 783 24.00 34.45 1.94
C GLU A 783 23.39 33.08 1.59
N LEU A 784 22.36 33.08 0.74
CA LEU A 784 21.69 31.85 0.28
C LEU A 784 22.68 30.88 -0.42
N TRP A 785 23.68 31.43 -1.12
CA TRP A 785 24.72 30.67 -1.79
C TRP A 785 25.53 29.79 -0.84
N GLY A 786 25.68 30.18 0.43
CA GLY A 786 26.35 29.36 1.43
C GLY A 786 25.66 28.01 1.63
N VAL A 787 24.33 28.02 1.73
CA VAL A 787 23.52 26.79 1.89
C VAL A 787 23.52 25.95 0.61
N LEU A 788 23.39 26.61 -0.56
CA LEU A 788 23.41 25.95 -1.87
C LEU A 788 24.74 25.25 -2.17
N LEU A 789 25.84 25.65 -1.52
CA LEU A 789 27.13 24.96 -1.63
C LEU A 789 27.34 23.95 -0.51
N SER A 790 26.97 24.28 0.73
CA SER A 790 27.27 23.42 1.89
C SER A 790 26.45 22.15 1.93
N VAL A 791 25.17 22.20 1.55
CA VAL A 791 24.30 21.01 1.58
C VAL A 791 24.70 20.00 0.50
N PRO A 792 24.82 20.36 -0.80
CA PRO A 792 25.30 19.42 -1.82
C PRO A 792 26.72 18.91 -1.51
N TRP A 793 27.62 19.77 -1.03
CA TRP A 793 28.95 19.32 -0.62
C TRP A 793 28.89 18.22 0.43
N ALA A 794 28.04 18.38 1.45
CA ALA A 794 27.90 17.38 2.48
C ALA A 794 27.23 16.09 1.97
N VAL A 795 26.23 16.20 1.08
CA VAL A 795 25.58 15.05 0.42
C VAL A 795 26.62 14.24 -0.35
N PHE A 796 27.24 14.80 -1.39
CA PHE A 796 28.24 14.08 -2.19
C PHE A 796 29.49 13.70 -1.38
N GLY A 797 29.85 14.47 -0.35
CA GLY A 797 30.99 14.16 0.52
C GLY A 797 30.74 12.97 1.44
N VAL A 798 29.52 12.84 1.99
CA VAL A 798 29.12 11.66 2.77
C VAL A 798 28.97 10.45 1.87
N ASP A 799 28.43 10.59 0.65
CA ASP A 799 28.28 9.47 -0.30
C ASP A 799 29.64 8.91 -0.73
N LEU A 800 30.55 9.81 -1.08
CA LEU A 800 31.93 9.46 -1.39
C LEU A 800 32.61 8.75 -0.23
N LEU A 801 32.34 9.13 1.02
CA LEU A 801 32.88 8.46 2.21
C LEU A 801 32.33 7.03 2.35
N LEU A 802 31.05 6.82 2.06
CA LEU A 802 30.40 5.50 2.15
C LEU A 802 31.04 4.48 1.21
N HIS A 803 31.52 4.89 0.04
CA HIS A 803 32.30 4.01 -0.84
C HIS A 803 33.57 3.41 -0.20
N PHE A 804 34.09 4.03 0.87
CA PHE A 804 35.30 3.57 1.57
C PHE A 804 35.01 2.91 2.92
N LEU A 805 33.76 2.93 3.38
CA LEU A 805 33.35 2.31 4.64
C LEU A 805 32.84 0.90 4.35
N THR A 806 33.50 -0.11 4.92
CA THR A 806 33.11 -1.52 4.77
C THR A 806 31.88 -1.90 5.58
N ALA A 807 31.43 -1.03 6.48
CA ALA A 807 30.23 -1.20 7.29
C ALA A 807 29.39 0.08 7.18
N GLY A 808 28.29 0.02 6.43
CA GLY A 808 27.40 1.15 6.19
C GLY A 808 26.33 0.82 5.14
N PRO A 809 25.34 1.70 4.95
CA PRO A 809 24.44 1.60 3.80
C PRO A 809 25.22 1.73 2.50
N ASP A 810 24.71 1.10 1.43
CA ASP A 810 25.31 1.24 0.10
C ASP A 810 25.28 2.70 -0.35
N PRO A 811 26.34 3.19 -1.02
CA PRO A 811 26.39 4.53 -1.56
C PRO A 811 25.30 4.71 -2.63
N ALA A 812 24.68 5.88 -2.65
CA ALA A 812 23.54 6.17 -3.52
C ALA A 812 23.98 6.46 -4.96
N MET A 813 25.18 7.00 -5.14
CA MET A 813 25.73 7.38 -6.44
C MET A 813 26.99 6.59 -6.75
N SER A 814 27.49 6.74 -7.98
CA SER A 814 28.79 6.18 -8.34
C SER A 814 29.91 7.12 -7.89
N VAL A 815 31.06 6.55 -7.50
CA VAL A 815 32.28 7.30 -7.14
C VAL A 815 32.60 8.41 -8.13
N MET A 816 32.44 8.16 -9.44
CA MET A 816 32.72 9.17 -10.47
C MET A 816 31.75 10.34 -10.44
N THR A 817 30.47 10.08 -10.18
CA THR A 817 29.44 11.14 -10.06
C THR A 817 29.76 12.04 -8.87
N ASP A 818 30.11 11.45 -7.72
CA ASP A 818 30.51 12.20 -6.52
C ASP A 818 31.75 13.06 -6.76
N LEU A 819 32.80 12.48 -7.35
CA LEU A 819 34.04 13.20 -7.64
C LEU A 819 33.83 14.38 -8.59
N VAL A 820 33.01 14.21 -9.63
CA VAL A 820 32.67 15.28 -10.57
C VAL A 820 31.86 16.37 -9.86
N ALA A 821 30.81 16.00 -9.12
CA ALA A 821 29.97 16.95 -8.40
C ALA A 821 30.78 17.77 -7.37
N LEU A 822 31.60 17.10 -6.56
CA LEU A 822 32.48 17.75 -5.59
C LEU A 822 33.47 18.69 -6.27
N THR A 823 34.08 18.28 -7.39
CA THR A 823 35.01 19.13 -8.15
C THR A 823 34.32 20.42 -8.60
N VAL A 824 33.12 20.32 -9.17
CA VAL A 824 32.34 21.50 -9.59
C VAL A 824 32.02 22.40 -8.39
N ILE A 825 31.56 21.83 -7.27
CA ILE A 825 31.25 22.57 -6.05
C ILE A 825 32.49 23.31 -5.52
N TYR A 826 33.66 22.68 -5.49
CA TYR A 826 34.91 23.31 -5.06
C TYR A 826 35.35 24.43 -6.00
N VAL A 827 35.20 24.28 -7.32
CA VAL A 827 35.52 25.33 -8.29
C VAL A 827 34.62 26.55 -8.06
N VAL A 828 33.31 26.34 -7.92
CA VAL A 828 32.36 27.43 -7.63
C VAL A 828 32.70 28.08 -6.29
N ASN A 829 32.95 27.29 -5.24
CA ASN A 829 33.31 27.80 -3.91
C ASN A 829 34.60 28.63 -3.96
N LEU A 830 35.60 28.23 -4.75
CA LEU A 830 36.86 28.95 -4.89
C LEU A 830 36.65 30.35 -5.51
N VAL A 831 35.84 30.43 -6.57
CA VAL A 831 35.46 31.70 -7.21
C VAL A 831 34.74 32.60 -6.21
N ALA A 832 33.75 32.04 -5.53
CA ALA A 832 32.94 32.74 -4.53
C ALA A 832 33.80 33.25 -3.36
N TYR A 833 34.76 32.44 -2.91
CA TYR A 833 35.74 32.79 -1.88
C TYR A 833 36.63 33.96 -2.31
N PHE A 834 37.17 33.96 -3.53
CA PHE A 834 38.04 35.05 -3.99
C PHE A 834 37.30 36.38 -4.14
N VAL A 835 36.05 36.35 -4.61
CA VAL A 835 35.18 37.53 -4.66
C VAL A 835 34.98 38.10 -3.25
N GLU A 836 34.67 37.23 -2.29
CA GLU A 836 34.42 37.64 -0.91
C GLU A 836 35.70 38.08 -0.18
N LEU A 837 36.85 37.48 -0.50
CA LEU A 837 38.16 37.91 0.00
C LEU A 837 38.51 39.31 -0.50
N ALA A 838 38.26 39.61 -1.78
CA ALA A 838 38.46 40.94 -2.37
C ALA A 838 37.52 41.99 -1.75
N SER A 839 36.26 41.62 -1.51
CA SER A 839 35.29 42.44 -0.77
C SER A 839 35.73 42.71 0.67
N TYR A 840 36.17 41.67 1.39
CA TYR A 840 36.66 41.77 2.76
C TYR A 840 37.89 42.68 2.88
N ARG A 841 38.88 42.54 1.99
CA ARG A 841 40.08 43.41 1.99
C ARG A 841 39.71 44.89 1.86
N ARG A 842 38.78 45.22 0.96
CA ARG A 842 38.25 46.59 0.79
C ARG A 842 37.56 47.09 2.06
N ARG A 843 36.69 46.27 2.68
CA ARG A 843 36.03 46.61 3.96
C ARG A 843 37.02 46.85 5.10
N MET A 844 38.09 46.06 5.20
CA MET A 844 39.11 46.24 6.23
C MET A 844 39.98 47.48 6.01
N GLN A 845 40.25 47.85 4.75
CA GLN A 845 40.91 49.13 4.45
C GLN A 845 40.03 50.32 4.85
N ALA A 846 38.74 50.27 4.50
CA ALA A 846 37.78 51.29 4.92
C ALA A 846 37.62 51.38 6.44
N LEU A 847 37.64 50.25 7.17
CA LEU A 847 37.60 50.23 8.63
C LEU A 847 38.83 50.92 9.24
N LYS A 848 40.04 50.64 8.70
CA LYS A 848 41.27 51.30 9.16
C LYS A 848 41.23 52.82 8.96
N GLN A 849 40.53 53.28 7.94
CA GLN A 849 40.37 54.71 7.62
C GLN A 849 39.28 55.37 8.48
N ASN A 850 38.13 54.72 8.63
CA ASN A 850 36.93 55.30 9.24
C ASN A 850 36.81 55.09 10.76
N ASP A 851 37.42 54.04 11.32
CA ASP A 851 37.38 53.73 12.76
C ASP A 851 38.72 53.10 13.23
N PRO A 852 39.76 53.94 13.42
CA PRO A 852 41.10 53.48 13.74
C PRO A 852 41.24 52.91 15.16
N GLU A 853 40.38 53.30 16.10
CA GLU A 853 40.40 52.80 17.48
C GLU A 853 39.94 51.34 17.54
N THR A 854 38.83 51.03 16.87
CA THR A 854 38.37 49.64 16.72
C THR A 854 39.41 48.79 15.98
N ALA A 855 40.05 49.33 14.94
CA ALA A 855 41.09 48.61 14.22
C ALA A 855 42.32 48.27 15.11
N ARG A 856 42.75 49.20 15.98
CA ARG A 856 43.82 48.96 16.96
C ARG A 856 43.44 47.94 18.01
N ALA A 857 42.20 47.98 18.52
CA ALA A 857 41.70 47.00 19.49
C ALA A 857 41.74 45.56 18.95
N TYR A 858 41.62 45.40 17.63
CA TYR A 858 41.78 44.11 16.95
C TYR A 858 43.23 43.74 16.57
N GLY A 859 44.20 44.55 16.96
CA GLY A 859 45.62 44.32 16.68
C GLY A 859 46.03 44.63 15.23
N MET A 860 45.22 45.39 14.47
CA MET A 860 45.60 45.82 13.12
C MET A 860 46.56 47.02 13.23
N ARG A 861 47.86 46.79 13.02
CA ARG A 861 48.85 47.88 12.93
C ARG A 861 48.45 48.85 11.81
N ARG A 862 48.55 50.16 12.06
CA ARG A 862 48.51 51.16 10.98
C ARG A 862 49.63 50.76 10.01
N LEU A 863 49.31 50.65 8.72
CA LEU A 863 50.34 50.79 7.70
C LEU A 863 50.94 52.17 7.95
N GLY A 864 52.26 52.22 8.13
CA GLY A 864 52.98 53.43 8.50
C GLY A 864 52.57 54.62 7.64
N ALA A 865 52.55 55.79 8.29
CA ALA A 865 52.82 57.03 7.59
C ALA A 865 54.19 56.93 6.89
#